data_AF-A0A194QDS5-F1
#
_entry.id   AF-A0A194QDS5-F1
#
_cell.length_a   1.000
_cell.length_b   1.000
_cell.length_c   1.000
_cell.angle_alpha   90.00
_cell.angle_beta   90.00
_cell.angle_gamma   90.00
#
_symmetry.space_group_name_H-M   'P 1'
#
loop_
_entity.id
_entity.type
_entity.pdbx_description
1 polymer ?
#
loop_
_entity_poly.entity_id
_entity_poly.type
_entity_poly.pdbx_seq_one_letter_code
_entity_poly.pdbx_strand_id
1 'polypeptide(L)'
;MKLVQFSYKDCPCDIHVGYLIGDNLVEVNKADTTLPYTLLDILRTDSLHKVRKIVCTNPDPIPLNSVNLVAPIHGMDKVLCVGLNYRDHCEEQNLTPPEVPIIFSKFSSTVIGPGAAVRLRDSTQQVDWEVELAVVIGKTASNVKADEAYDYVLGYTVAQDISARDWQKAKNGGQFLLGKSMDTFCPIGPCITTQGSIGDPENLTIQCSVNGEQKQCSKTDQLIHKIPDIIERLSSVMTLLPGDIILTLQNVPCPLCAAIFSLIDQLVASAELTTVRTDNIRDNLGHGGSVTRSQPPQVKPATQYVCILIVLTYNLYLMASKVVRKLPDDLKLGVATAAFQIEGAWSEADKSPSIWDNFCHIPGKIKDGTTADDACKSYNFYKRDIEMLKYLGVDFYRFSISWPRILPNGFADKISESGIEYYNKLIDELLSNKIEPVVTMYHWDLPQNLQDLGGWTNPLIADWFEEYSRVLYKSFGDRIKTWITINEPKQIGLFGYGLKRFAPGINAHGIGEYIAAKNIVLAHAKAWHVYDKEFREKQKGVCGITIATDFREGATSSPADIDAGLDAIQFEVGLYAHPIFSDEGGFPDRVKRLVNKRSKEQGYPKSRLPEFTKDEIEFVKGTSDFYGFNHYSTKFYTRVGFERGMNPEPSYDDDIGAIASYLDYEQGAIPHVTVIPQGIRKALKWVKESYNNPPIMITENGYGTLGGIDDYDRISYFKKYLNCILDAIEIDHCNVLSYTAWSLMDNFEWDSGLSIKFGLFQVDYEDNRRKRTARSSAMWYRNLLSTKTLNLDHVPVLEDICF
;
A
#
# COMPACT_ATOMS: atom_id res chain seq x y z
N MET A 1 -13.32 -33.72 -9.60
CA MET A 1 -13.59 -32.75 -8.52
C MET A 1 -14.08 -31.45 -9.15
N LYS A 2 -14.97 -30.73 -8.47
CA LYS A 2 -15.43 -29.38 -8.87
C LYS A 2 -14.88 -28.37 -7.87
N LEU A 3 -13.77 -27.73 -8.22
CA LEU A 3 -13.08 -26.75 -7.38
C LEU A 3 -13.82 -25.42 -7.41
N VAL A 4 -13.99 -24.80 -6.26
CA VAL A 4 -14.63 -23.50 -6.11
C VAL A 4 -13.78 -22.58 -5.26
N GLN A 5 -14.00 -21.30 -5.44
CA GLN A 5 -13.69 -20.32 -4.43
C GLN A 5 -14.99 -19.71 -3.93
N PHE A 6 -15.03 -19.40 -2.66
CA PHE A 6 -16.20 -18.84 -2.03
C PHE A 6 -15.79 -17.89 -0.91
N SER A 7 -16.72 -17.05 -0.52
CA SER A 7 -16.63 -16.27 0.71
C SER A 7 -17.81 -16.63 1.60
N TYR A 8 -17.63 -16.55 2.91
CA TYR A 8 -18.78 -16.65 3.80
C TYR A 8 -19.69 -15.42 3.63
N LYS A 9 -21.01 -15.59 3.85
CA LYS A 9 -21.99 -14.51 3.63
C LYS A 9 -21.83 -13.33 4.60
N ASP A 10 -21.32 -13.62 5.79
CA ASP A 10 -20.95 -12.68 6.85
C ASP A 10 -19.54 -12.09 6.67
N CYS A 11 -18.66 -12.76 5.92
CA CYS A 11 -17.31 -12.28 5.58
C CYS A 11 -17.05 -12.34 4.05
N PRO A 12 -17.68 -11.48 3.23
CA PRO A 12 -17.63 -11.58 1.77
C PRO A 12 -16.27 -11.23 1.14
N CYS A 13 -15.36 -10.61 1.91
CA CYS A 13 -14.01 -10.26 1.46
C CYS A 13 -12.99 -11.38 1.67
N ASP A 14 -13.28 -12.35 2.54
CA ASP A 14 -12.39 -13.47 2.81
C ASP A 14 -12.65 -14.57 1.78
N ILE A 15 -11.67 -14.82 0.93
CA ILE A 15 -11.74 -15.88 -0.07
C ILE A 15 -11.21 -17.17 0.54
N HIS A 16 -11.97 -18.23 0.36
CA HIS A 16 -11.63 -19.59 0.74
C HIS A 16 -11.69 -20.49 -0.49
N VAL A 17 -10.91 -21.57 -0.47
CA VAL A 17 -10.96 -22.61 -1.49
C VAL A 17 -11.78 -23.78 -0.98
N GLY A 18 -12.55 -24.38 -1.88
CA GLY A 18 -13.30 -25.58 -1.58
C GLY A 18 -13.56 -26.45 -2.80
N TYR A 19 -14.31 -27.52 -2.58
CA TYR A 19 -14.86 -28.33 -3.68
C TYR A 19 -16.32 -28.70 -3.41
N LEU A 20 -17.12 -28.76 -4.48
CA LEU A 20 -18.55 -29.06 -4.40
C LEU A 20 -18.83 -30.55 -4.19
N ILE A 21 -19.82 -30.84 -3.36
CA ILE A 21 -20.40 -32.18 -3.12
C ILE A 21 -21.93 -32.04 -3.03
N GLY A 22 -22.65 -32.31 -4.12
CA GLY A 22 -24.10 -32.09 -4.18
C GLY A 22 -24.45 -30.62 -3.93
N ASP A 23 -25.40 -30.37 -3.02
CA ASP A 23 -25.81 -29.02 -2.60
C ASP A 23 -24.93 -28.42 -1.48
N ASN A 24 -23.78 -29.03 -1.23
CA ASN A 24 -22.82 -28.60 -0.23
C ASN A 24 -21.45 -28.36 -0.85
N LEU A 25 -20.54 -27.77 -0.07
CA LEU A 25 -19.13 -27.69 -0.39
C LEU A 25 -18.28 -28.09 0.82
N VAL A 26 -17.06 -28.52 0.56
CA VAL A 26 -16.04 -28.73 1.59
C VAL A 26 -15.00 -27.63 1.46
N GLU A 27 -14.71 -26.96 2.57
CA GLU A 27 -13.62 -25.99 2.67
C GLU A 27 -12.28 -26.70 2.89
N VAL A 28 -11.32 -26.48 1.99
CA VAL A 28 -10.01 -27.15 2.09
C VAL A 28 -9.08 -26.45 3.08
N ASN A 29 -9.21 -25.13 3.24
CA ASN A 29 -8.41 -24.34 4.17
C ASN A 29 -8.71 -24.66 5.64
N LYS A 30 -9.95 -25.09 5.93
CA LYS A 30 -10.35 -25.58 7.26
C LYS A 30 -9.79 -26.97 7.55
N ALA A 31 -9.69 -27.81 6.53
CA ALA A 31 -9.16 -29.18 6.65
C ALA A 31 -7.63 -29.22 6.71
N ASP A 32 -6.93 -28.27 6.08
CA ASP A 32 -5.48 -28.10 6.15
C ASP A 32 -5.14 -26.60 6.16
N THR A 33 -4.83 -26.07 7.34
CA THR A 33 -4.50 -24.64 7.54
C THR A 33 -3.17 -24.23 6.92
N THR A 34 -2.38 -25.17 6.39
CA THR A 34 -1.15 -24.88 5.63
C THR A 34 -1.42 -24.56 4.16
N LEU A 35 -2.65 -24.77 3.67
CA LEU A 35 -3.03 -24.46 2.29
C LEU A 35 -3.28 -22.95 2.09
N PRO A 36 -2.78 -22.36 1.00
CA PRO A 36 -3.14 -21.00 0.60
C PRO A 36 -4.65 -20.80 0.41
N TYR A 37 -5.11 -19.57 0.65
CA TYR A 37 -6.54 -19.20 0.63
C TYR A 37 -7.12 -18.93 -0.77
N THR A 38 -6.29 -18.92 -1.81
CA THR A 38 -6.73 -18.82 -3.20
C THR A 38 -6.32 -20.05 -4.00
N LEU A 39 -7.12 -20.41 -5.01
CA LEU A 39 -6.79 -21.53 -5.89
C LEU A 39 -5.55 -21.25 -6.71
N LEU A 40 -5.32 -19.98 -7.11
CA LEU A 40 -4.12 -19.58 -7.83
C LEU A 40 -2.85 -19.87 -7.01
N ASP A 41 -2.85 -19.48 -5.72
CA ASP A 41 -1.71 -19.72 -4.84
C ASP A 41 -1.51 -21.22 -4.56
N ILE A 42 -2.60 -21.99 -4.44
CA ILE A 42 -2.51 -23.45 -4.33
C ILE A 42 -1.81 -24.06 -5.56
N LEU A 43 -2.10 -23.56 -6.76
CA LEU A 43 -1.45 -24.02 -7.99
C LEU A 43 0.02 -23.57 -8.06
N ARG A 44 0.30 -22.31 -7.74
CA ARG A 44 1.66 -21.74 -7.80
C ARG A 44 2.61 -22.29 -6.74
N THR A 45 2.08 -22.78 -5.62
CA THR A 45 2.85 -23.48 -4.57
C THR A 45 2.88 -25.00 -4.73
N ASP A 46 2.40 -25.54 -5.86
CA ASP A 46 2.29 -26.98 -6.15
C ASP A 46 1.56 -27.78 -5.03
N SER A 47 0.59 -27.14 -4.38
CA SER A 47 -0.12 -27.70 -3.22
C SER A 47 -1.42 -28.44 -3.58
N LEU A 48 -1.75 -28.57 -4.87
CA LEU A 48 -2.97 -29.24 -5.32
C LEU A 48 -3.05 -30.72 -4.87
N HIS A 49 -1.91 -31.37 -4.70
CA HIS A 49 -1.84 -32.75 -4.20
C HIS A 49 -2.39 -32.89 -2.77
N LYS A 50 -2.26 -31.85 -1.92
CA LYS A 50 -2.84 -31.81 -0.57
C LYS A 50 -4.37 -31.70 -0.62
N VAL A 51 -4.89 -30.87 -1.53
CA VAL A 51 -6.35 -30.78 -1.78
C VAL A 51 -6.91 -32.15 -2.15
N ARG A 52 -6.23 -32.89 -3.03
CA ARG A 52 -6.64 -34.27 -3.39
C ARG A 52 -6.67 -35.23 -2.20
N LYS A 53 -5.75 -35.10 -1.24
CA LYS A 53 -5.74 -35.91 -0.01
C LYS A 53 -6.92 -35.58 0.91
N ILE A 54 -7.29 -34.32 1.03
CA ILE A 54 -8.46 -33.88 1.84
C ILE A 54 -9.76 -34.49 1.30
N VAL A 55 -9.89 -34.62 -0.02
CA VAL A 55 -11.04 -35.31 -0.62
C VAL A 55 -11.18 -36.74 -0.10
N CYS A 56 -10.07 -37.44 0.16
CA CYS A 56 -10.07 -38.80 0.68
C CYS A 56 -10.44 -38.89 2.16
N THR A 57 -10.33 -37.80 2.93
CA THR A 57 -10.65 -37.79 4.38
C THR A 57 -12.11 -37.43 4.67
N ASN A 58 -12.89 -37.07 3.65
CA ASN A 58 -14.32 -36.75 3.72
C ASN A 58 -14.71 -35.82 4.90
N PRO A 59 -14.12 -34.62 4.98
CA PRO A 59 -14.39 -33.66 6.04
C PRO A 59 -15.82 -33.10 5.99
N ASP A 60 -16.25 -32.45 7.08
CA ASP A 60 -17.61 -31.96 7.25
C ASP A 60 -17.99 -30.92 6.16
N PRO A 61 -19.08 -31.17 5.41
CA PRO A 61 -19.55 -30.25 4.38
C PRO A 61 -20.30 -29.05 4.99
N ILE A 62 -20.25 -27.91 4.31
CA ILE A 62 -21.08 -26.73 4.60
C ILE A 62 -22.13 -26.53 3.49
N PRO A 63 -23.35 -26.08 3.81
CA PRO A 63 -24.40 -25.83 2.81
C PRO A 63 -23.96 -24.79 1.77
N LEU A 64 -24.15 -25.07 0.47
CA LEU A 64 -23.75 -24.14 -0.59
C LEU A 64 -24.51 -22.80 -0.49
N ASN A 65 -25.75 -22.83 -0.02
CA ASN A 65 -26.56 -21.64 0.20
C ASN A 65 -26.10 -20.78 1.39
N SER A 66 -25.11 -21.22 2.17
CA SER A 66 -24.56 -20.47 3.30
C SER A 66 -23.37 -19.58 2.90
N VAL A 67 -22.87 -19.73 1.67
CA VAL A 67 -21.73 -18.99 1.14
C VAL A 67 -22.09 -18.20 -0.11
N ASN A 68 -21.19 -17.32 -0.55
CA ASN A 68 -21.22 -16.71 -1.87
C ASN A 68 -20.10 -17.32 -2.71
N LEU A 69 -20.44 -17.92 -3.86
CA LEU A 69 -19.41 -18.34 -4.81
C LEU A 69 -18.79 -17.10 -5.46
N VAL A 70 -17.47 -17.08 -5.55
CA VAL A 70 -16.73 -16.08 -6.34
C VAL A 70 -16.14 -16.74 -7.57
N ALA A 71 -15.38 -16.01 -8.39
CA ALA A 71 -14.69 -16.60 -9.53
C ALA A 71 -13.84 -17.77 -9.04
N PRO A 72 -13.96 -18.98 -9.61
CA PRO A 72 -13.23 -20.16 -9.12
C PRO A 72 -11.71 -20.01 -9.25
N ILE A 73 -11.23 -19.02 -10.01
CA ILE A 73 -9.85 -18.56 -10.02
C ILE A 73 -9.81 -17.07 -10.40
N HIS A 74 -8.88 -16.30 -9.84
CA HIS A 74 -8.70 -14.87 -10.16
C HIS A 74 -7.23 -14.48 -9.92
N GLY A 75 -6.82 -13.32 -10.44
CA GLY A 75 -5.46 -12.81 -10.25
C GLY A 75 -4.39 -13.49 -11.12
N MET A 76 -4.80 -14.28 -12.11
CA MET A 76 -3.91 -14.94 -13.07
C MET A 76 -3.21 -13.91 -13.97
N ASP A 77 -2.10 -14.32 -14.59
CA ASP A 77 -1.29 -13.41 -15.42
C ASP A 77 -1.94 -13.20 -16.79
N LYS A 78 -2.48 -14.27 -17.38
CA LYS A 78 -3.03 -14.24 -18.74
C LYS A 78 -4.45 -14.80 -18.80
N VAL A 79 -5.32 -14.00 -19.44
CA VAL A 79 -6.62 -14.41 -19.95
C VAL A 79 -6.53 -14.35 -21.47
N LEU A 80 -6.30 -15.50 -22.11
CA LEU A 80 -6.12 -15.62 -23.55
C LEU A 80 -7.42 -16.10 -24.19
N CYS A 81 -7.70 -15.67 -25.41
CA CYS A 81 -8.94 -15.97 -26.11
C CYS A 81 -8.65 -16.32 -27.58
N VAL A 82 -9.46 -17.20 -28.18
CA VAL A 82 -9.26 -17.71 -29.56
C VAL A 82 -10.39 -17.29 -30.51
N GLY A 83 -10.15 -16.26 -31.32
CA GLY A 83 -11.10 -15.75 -32.32
C GLY A 83 -11.58 -16.79 -33.33
N LEU A 84 -12.91 -16.84 -33.55
CA LEU A 84 -13.58 -17.59 -34.63
C LEU A 84 -13.31 -19.11 -34.65
N ASN A 85 -13.46 -19.78 -33.51
CA ASN A 85 -13.04 -21.17 -33.37
C ASN A 85 -14.17 -22.22 -33.38
N TYR A 86 -15.41 -21.85 -33.71
CA TYR A 86 -16.55 -22.77 -33.79
C TYR A 86 -17.09 -22.83 -35.23
N ARG A 87 -17.29 -24.05 -35.75
CA ARG A 87 -17.71 -24.27 -37.15
C ARG A 87 -19.12 -23.79 -37.43
N ASP A 88 -20.09 -24.24 -36.64
CA ASP A 88 -21.50 -23.83 -36.68
C ASP A 88 -21.66 -22.31 -36.58
N HIS A 89 -20.78 -21.68 -35.83
CA HIS A 89 -20.71 -20.24 -35.71
C HIS A 89 -20.17 -19.55 -36.98
N CYS A 90 -19.09 -20.06 -37.57
CA CYS A 90 -18.61 -19.53 -38.85
C CYS A 90 -19.68 -19.65 -39.94
N GLU A 91 -20.46 -20.74 -39.92
CA GLU A 91 -21.61 -20.96 -40.79
C GLU A 91 -22.74 -19.94 -40.54
N GLU A 92 -23.12 -19.70 -39.29
CA GLU A 92 -24.14 -18.69 -38.90
C GLU A 92 -23.81 -17.30 -39.44
N GLN A 93 -22.52 -16.95 -39.46
CA GLN A 93 -22.03 -15.64 -39.86
C GLN A 93 -21.60 -15.55 -41.32
N ASN A 94 -21.67 -16.65 -42.06
CA ASN A 94 -21.14 -16.76 -43.41
C ASN A 94 -19.66 -16.31 -43.49
N LEU A 95 -18.87 -16.68 -42.47
CA LEU A 95 -17.44 -16.41 -42.34
C LEU A 95 -16.64 -17.68 -42.67
N THR A 96 -15.45 -17.51 -43.25
CA THR A 96 -14.51 -18.62 -43.44
C THR A 96 -13.70 -18.80 -42.16
N PRO A 97 -13.65 -20.02 -41.58
CA PRO A 97 -12.77 -20.33 -40.45
C PRO A 97 -11.33 -19.94 -40.75
N PRO A 98 -10.62 -19.28 -39.81
CA PRO A 98 -9.22 -18.95 -40.03
C PRO A 98 -8.37 -20.22 -40.00
N GLU A 99 -7.48 -20.36 -40.99
CA GLU A 99 -6.55 -21.50 -41.10
C GLU A 99 -5.61 -21.60 -39.89
N VAL A 100 -5.40 -20.48 -39.20
CA VAL A 100 -4.55 -20.31 -38.03
C VAL A 100 -5.34 -19.59 -36.95
N PRO A 101 -5.30 -20.02 -35.67
CA PRO A 101 -6.14 -19.42 -34.63
C PRO A 101 -5.73 -17.97 -34.36
N ILE A 102 -6.74 -17.09 -34.29
CA ILE A 102 -6.57 -15.67 -33.95
C ILE A 102 -6.49 -15.55 -32.44
N ILE A 103 -5.34 -15.14 -31.92
CA ILE A 103 -5.14 -15.00 -30.47
C ILE A 103 -5.32 -13.54 -30.07
N PHE A 104 -6.13 -13.31 -29.06
CA PHE A 104 -6.21 -12.02 -28.35
C PHE A 104 -6.27 -12.27 -26.84
N SER A 105 -6.27 -11.20 -26.06
CA SER A 105 -6.28 -11.29 -24.61
C SER A 105 -7.31 -10.36 -23.99
N LYS A 106 -7.74 -10.73 -22.80
CA LYS A 106 -8.38 -9.85 -21.81
C LYS A 106 -7.41 -9.60 -20.65
N PHE A 107 -7.72 -8.64 -19.81
CA PHE A 107 -7.00 -8.44 -18.54
C PHE A 107 -7.61 -9.29 -17.43
N SER A 108 -6.77 -9.70 -16.47
CA SER A 108 -7.20 -10.39 -15.25
C SER A 108 -8.28 -9.61 -14.48
N SER A 109 -8.22 -8.27 -14.53
CA SER A 109 -9.21 -7.36 -13.91
C SER A 109 -10.62 -7.46 -14.50
N THR A 110 -10.78 -8.10 -15.65
CA THR A 110 -12.11 -8.31 -16.28
C THR A 110 -12.87 -9.47 -15.64
N VAL A 111 -12.19 -10.34 -14.90
CA VAL A 111 -12.72 -11.58 -14.35
C VAL A 111 -13.64 -11.30 -13.16
N ILE A 112 -14.88 -11.81 -13.23
CA ILE A 112 -15.83 -11.78 -12.12
C ILE A 112 -16.48 -13.16 -11.92
N GLY A 113 -17.00 -13.39 -10.72
CA GLY A 113 -17.60 -14.68 -10.33
C GLY A 113 -19.06 -14.87 -10.73
N PRO A 114 -19.61 -16.06 -10.47
CA PRO A 114 -21.03 -16.35 -10.71
C PRO A 114 -21.93 -15.40 -9.89
N GLY A 115 -22.96 -14.84 -10.53
CA GLY A 115 -23.91 -13.92 -9.91
C GLY A 115 -23.39 -12.48 -9.70
N ALA A 116 -22.12 -12.20 -10.01
CA ALA A 116 -21.60 -10.84 -10.02
C ALA A 116 -22.12 -10.06 -11.24
N ALA A 117 -22.35 -8.77 -11.06
CA ALA A 117 -22.91 -7.93 -12.12
C ALA A 117 -21.87 -7.49 -13.15
N VAL A 118 -22.20 -7.65 -14.43
CA VAL A 118 -21.48 -7.03 -15.55
C VAL A 118 -21.83 -5.55 -15.56
N ARG A 119 -20.82 -4.68 -15.47
CA ARG A 119 -20.97 -3.22 -15.42
C ARG A 119 -20.71 -2.63 -16.79
N LEU A 120 -21.76 -2.08 -17.40
CA LEU A 120 -21.63 -1.36 -18.66
C LEU A 120 -21.12 0.05 -18.40
N ARG A 121 -20.23 0.54 -19.27
CA ARG A 121 -19.78 1.95 -19.25
C ARG A 121 -20.62 2.76 -20.21
N ASP A 122 -20.94 4.00 -19.86
CA ASP A 122 -21.71 4.92 -20.72
C ASP A 122 -21.09 5.10 -22.13
N SER A 123 -19.78 4.89 -22.23
CA SER A 123 -19.01 4.99 -23.47
C SER A 123 -19.31 3.91 -24.51
N THR A 124 -19.92 2.79 -24.13
CA THR A 124 -20.34 1.71 -25.04
C THR A 124 -21.86 1.67 -25.15
N GLN A 125 -22.34 1.47 -26.37
CA GLN A 125 -23.77 1.33 -26.68
C GLN A 125 -24.08 0.01 -27.40
N GLN A 126 -23.06 -0.83 -27.64
CA GLN A 126 -23.20 -2.12 -28.32
C GLN A 126 -22.42 -3.17 -27.56
N VAL A 127 -23.14 -4.01 -26.81
CA VAL A 127 -22.55 -5.03 -25.95
C VAL A 127 -23.09 -6.39 -26.36
N ASP A 128 -22.17 -7.31 -26.68
CA ASP A 128 -22.46 -8.70 -27.02
C ASP A 128 -21.92 -9.63 -25.92
N TRP A 129 -22.54 -10.81 -25.81
CA TRP A 129 -22.17 -11.89 -24.90
C TRP A 129 -21.83 -13.15 -25.69
N GLU A 130 -20.86 -13.93 -25.22
CA GLU A 130 -20.40 -15.16 -25.85
C GLU A 130 -20.04 -16.17 -24.75
N VAL A 131 -20.77 -17.27 -24.64
CA VAL A 131 -20.42 -18.32 -23.66
C VAL A 131 -19.36 -19.24 -24.23
N GLU A 132 -18.42 -19.64 -23.38
CA GLU A 132 -17.25 -20.40 -23.78
C GLU A 132 -16.84 -21.47 -22.77
N LEU A 133 -16.15 -22.49 -23.29
CA LEU A 133 -15.32 -23.34 -22.47
C LEU A 133 -14.02 -22.61 -22.19
N ALA A 134 -13.72 -22.40 -20.90
CA ALA A 134 -12.43 -21.90 -20.47
C ALA A 134 -11.57 -23.05 -19.95
N VAL A 135 -10.39 -23.20 -20.54
CA VAL A 135 -9.35 -24.14 -20.11
C VAL A 135 -8.48 -23.46 -19.06
N VAL A 136 -8.28 -24.10 -17.91
CA VAL A 136 -7.42 -23.60 -16.84
C VAL A 136 -6.11 -24.39 -16.83
N ILE A 137 -4.98 -23.70 -16.95
CA ILE A 137 -3.65 -24.29 -16.93
C ILE A 137 -3.28 -24.69 -15.49
N GLY A 138 -2.86 -25.93 -15.29
CA GLY A 138 -2.56 -26.50 -13.97
C GLY A 138 -1.08 -26.52 -13.60
N LYS A 139 -0.19 -26.52 -14.58
CA LYS A 139 1.27 -26.49 -14.40
C LYS A 139 1.92 -25.66 -15.51
N THR A 140 3.12 -25.15 -15.27
CA THR A 140 3.85 -24.35 -16.26
C THR A 140 4.00 -25.10 -17.59
N ALA A 141 3.55 -24.50 -18.69
CA ALA A 141 3.63 -25.03 -20.05
C ALA A 141 4.47 -24.11 -20.93
N SER A 142 5.53 -24.66 -21.53
CA SER A 142 6.41 -23.96 -22.48
C SER A 142 6.88 -24.95 -23.53
N ASN A 143 6.70 -24.62 -24.81
CA ASN A 143 6.98 -25.51 -25.95
C ASN A 143 6.36 -26.91 -25.82
N VAL A 144 5.11 -26.98 -25.35
CA VAL A 144 4.38 -28.25 -25.13
C VAL A 144 3.87 -28.78 -26.47
N LYS A 145 3.93 -30.11 -26.66
CA LYS A 145 3.36 -30.77 -27.84
C LYS A 145 1.88 -31.10 -27.66
N ALA A 146 1.11 -31.11 -28.76
CA ALA A 146 -0.33 -31.34 -28.69
C ALA A 146 -0.68 -32.66 -27.97
N ASP A 147 0.06 -33.74 -28.23
CA ASP A 147 -0.14 -35.03 -27.56
C ASP A 147 0.12 -35.02 -26.04
N GLU A 148 0.87 -34.03 -25.53
CA GLU A 148 1.14 -33.81 -24.11
C GLU A 148 0.26 -32.72 -23.49
N ALA A 149 -0.46 -31.92 -24.28
CA ALA A 149 -1.12 -30.69 -23.85
C ALA A 149 -2.09 -30.89 -22.68
N TYR A 150 -2.82 -32.01 -22.71
CA TYR A 150 -3.79 -32.37 -21.69
C TYR A 150 -3.17 -32.60 -20.31
N ASP A 151 -1.87 -32.97 -20.23
CA ASP A 151 -1.19 -33.12 -18.94
C ASP A 151 -0.95 -31.79 -18.23
N TYR A 152 -1.10 -30.66 -18.94
CA TYR A 152 -0.93 -29.31 -18.41
C TYR A 152 -2.25 -28.65 -18.02
N VAL A 153 -3.39 -29.30 -18.27
CA VAL A 153 -4.72 -28.77 -17.96
C VAL A 153 -5.13 -29.16 -16.54
N LEU A 154 -5.45 -28.17 -15.70
CA LEU A 154 -6.09 -28.43 -14.40
C LEU A 154 -7.51 -28.95 -14.60
N GLY A 155 -8.25 -28.27 -15.46
CA GLY A 155 -9.67 -28.49 -15.69
C GLY A 155 -10.30 -27.37 -16.49
N TYR A 156 -11.63 -27.34 -16.44
CA TYR A 156 -12.44 -26.50 -17.30
C TYR A 156 -13.49 -25.74 -16.49
N THR A 157 -13.79 -24.53 -16.90
CA THR A 157 -14.90 -23.73 -16.37
C THR A 157 -15.69 -23.10 -17.52
N VAL A 158 -16.83 -22.49 -17.20
CA VAL A 158 -17.60 -21.71 -18.17
C VAL A 158 -17.15 -20.26 -18.06
N ALA A 159 -16.94 -19.61 -19.20
CA ALA A 159 -16.63 -18.19 -19.29
C ALA A 159 -17.64 -17.47 -20.19
N GLN A 160 -17.80 -16.17 -19.95
CA GLN A 160 -18.51 -15.25 -20.83
C GLN A 160 -17.51 -14.26 -21.41
N ASP A 161 -17.24 -14.31 -22.71
CA ASP A 161 -16.52 -13.27 -23.41
C ASP A 161 -17.50 -12.16 -23.81
N ILE A 162 -17.55 -11.13 -22.98
CA ILE A 162 -18.36 -9.95 -23.24
C ILE A 162 -17.55 -8.96 -24.07
N SER A 163 -18.22 -8.33 -25.05
CA SER A 163 -17.59 -7.45 -26.02
C SER A 163 -18.34 -6.14 -26.19
N ALA A 164 -17.66 -5.01 -26.02
CA ALA A 164 -18.13 -3.71 -26.48
C ALA A 164 -17.81 -3.58 -27.98
N ARG A 165 -18.78 -3.91 -28.85
CA ARG A 165 -18.56 -4.07 -30.30
C ARG A 165 -18.29 -2.77 -31.04
N ASP A 166 -18.91 -1.69 -30.61
CA ASP A 166 -18.62 -0.36 -31.13
C ASP A 166 -17.16 0.03 -30.88
N TRP A 167 -16.62 -0.37 -29.73
CA TRP A 167 -15.20 -0.24 -29.40
C TRP A 167 -14.33 -1.22 -30.17
N GLN A 168 -14.64 -2.51 -30.18
CA GLN A 168 -13.86 -3.51 -30.90
C GLN A 168 -13.72 -3.17 -32.40
N LYS A 169 -14.77 -2.61 -33.01
CA LYS A 169 -14.79 -2.27 -34.44
C LYS A 169 -14.45 -0.80 -34.65
N ALA A 170 -15.47 0.06 -34.66
CA ALA A 170 -15.38 1.41 -35.19
C ALA A 170 -14.49 2.35 -34.37
N LYS A 171 -14.54 2.27 -33.03
CA LYS A 171 -13.83 3.20 -32.15
C LYS A 171 -12.38 2.78 -31.82
N ASN A 172 -11.99 1.54 -32.13
CA ASN A 172 -10.62 1.03 -31.89
C ASN A 172 -9.99 0.40 -33.15
N GLY A 173 -10.44 0.80 -34.35
CA GLY A 173 -9.81 0.38 -35.61
C GLY A 173 -9.77 -1.13 -35.85
N GLY A 174 -10.73 -1.89 -35.31
CA GLY A 174 -10.76 -3.35 -35.42
C GLY A 174 -9.86 -4.10 -34.44
N GLN A 175 -9.18 -3.42 -33.51
CA GLN A 175 -8.37 -4.06 -32.47
C GLN A 175 -9.20 -4.54 -31.29
N PHE A 176 -8.88 -5.73 -30.78
CA PHE A 176 -9.70 -6.45 -29.80
C PHE A 176 -9.60 -5.88 -28.39
N LEU A 177 -8.44 -5.34 -27.99
CA LEU A 177 -8.12 -5.06 -26.59
C LEU A 177 -9.18 -4.21 -25.88
N LEU A 178 -9.50 -3.02 -26.39
CA LEU A 178 -10.42 -2.08 -25.71
C LEU A 178 -11.88 -2.55 -25.73
N GLY A 179 -12.28 -3.29 -26.77
CA GLY A 179 -13.63 -3.85 -26.85
C GLY A 179 -13.81 -5.09 -25.96
N LYS A 180 -12.76 -5.88 -25.77
CA LYS A 180 -12.78 -7.15 -25.05
C LYS A 180 -12.39 -7.00 -23.57
N SER A 181 -11.70 -5.93 -23.18
CA SER A 181 -11.07 -5.81 -21.85
C SER A 181 -11.66 -4.74 -20.94
N MET A 182 -12.93 -4.36 -21.12
CA MET A 182 -13.62 -3.53 -20.12
C MET A 182 -13.80 -4.32 -18.82
N ASP A 183 -13.73 -3.63 -17.67
CA ASP A 183 -13.89 -4.28 -16.37
C ASP A 183 -15.18 -5.10 -16.32
N THR A 184 -15.17 -6.24 -15.64
CA THR A 184 -16.29 -7.21 -15.53
C THR A 184 -16.71 -7.96 -16.80
N PHE A 185 -16.02 -7.79 -17.94
CA PHE A 185 -16.36 -8.43 -19.22
C PHE A 185 -15.84 -9.88 -19.38
N CYS A 186 -15.42 -10.52 -18.29
CA CYS A 186 -15.06 -11.93 -18.28
C CYS A 186 -15.68 -12.68 -17.07
N PRO A 187 -17.01 -12.78 -16.93
CA PRO A 187 -17.60 -13.65 -15.93
C PRO A 187 -17.16 -15.11 -16.13
N ILE A 188 -16.72 -15.79 -15.06
CA ILE A 188 -16.38 -17.21 -15.08
C ILE A 188 -16.99 -17.96 -13.90
N GLY A 189 -17.23 -19.26 -14.07
CA GLY A 189 -17.67 -20.14 -12.99
C GLY A 189 -18.80 -21.09 -13.38
N PRO A 190 -19.53 -21.64 -12.39
CA PRO A 190 -19.38 -21.43 -10.95
C PRO A 190 -18.20 -22.20 -10.31
N CYS A 191 -17.60 -23.14 -11.04
CA CYS A 191 -16.52 -23.99 -10.54
C CYS A 191 -15.54 -24.36 -11.65
N ILE A 192 -14.34 -24.79 -11.28
CA ILE A 192 -13.41 -25.49 -12.18
C ILE A 192 -13.63 -26.99 -12.02
N THR A 193 -14.17 -27.62 -13.05
CA THR A 193 -14.29 -29.08 -13.11
C THR A 193 -12.96 -29.65 -13.58
N THR A 194 -12.28 -30.39 -12.71
CA THR A 194 -10.97 -30.99 -13.02
C THR A 194 -11.09 -31.90 -14.24
N GLN A 195 -10.02 -31.98 -15.04
CA GLN A 195 -9.97 -32.76 -16.28
C GLN A 195 -10.51 -34.19 -16.13
N GLY A 196 -10.11 -34.92 -15.08
CA GLY A 196 -10.59 -36.28 -14.81
C GLY A 196 -12.07 -36.40 -14.42
N SER A 197 -12.85 -35.32 -14.42
CA SER A 197 -14.27 -35.30 -14.02
C SER A 197 -15.20 -34.56 -14.98
N ILE A 198 -14.68 -33.95 -16.05
CA ILE A 198 -15.50 -33.24 -17.04
C ILE A 198 -16.12 -34.19 -18.08
N GLY A 199 -15.56 -35.40 -18.23
CA GLY A 199 -15.85 -36.29 -19.35
C GLY A 199 -14.95 -35.96 -20.54
N ASP A 200 -15.51 -36.03 -21.76
CA ASP A 200 -14.81 -35.62 -22.99
C ASP A 200 -14.94 -34.10 -23.18
N PRO A 201 -13.85 -33.31 -23.00
CA PRO A 201 -13.90 -31.86 -23.15
C PRO A 201 -14.15 -31.41 -24.60
N GLU A 202 -14.01 -32.31 -25.58
CA GLU A 202 -14.30 -32.04 -26.98
C GLU A 202 -15.73 -32.41 -27.38
N ASN A 203 -16.58 -32.89 -26.46
CA ASN A 203 -17.98 -33.21 -26.75
C ASN A 203 -18.95 -32.74 -25.64
N LEU A 204 -18.78 -31.51 -25.19
CA LEU A 204 -19.64 -30.82 -24.23
C LEU A 204 -20.63 -29.92 -24.95
N THR A 205 -21.85 -29.83 -24.42
CA THR A 205 -22.84 -28.82 -24.84
C THR A 205 -22.59 -27.52 -24.08
N ILE A 206 -22.57 -26.39 -24.79
CA ILE A 206 -22.44 -25.04 -24.21
C ILE A 206 -23.65 -24.21 -24.63
N GLN A 207 -24.26 -23.52 -23.66
CA GLN A 207 -25.48 -22.74 -23.87
C GLN A 207 -25.40 -21.38 -23.16
N CYS A 208 -25.89 -20.34 -23.82
CA CYS A 208 -26.13 -19.02 -23.23
C CYS A 208 -27.59 -18.67 -23.36
N SER A 209 -28.18 -18.18 -22.27
CA SER A 209 -29.48 -17.53 -22.28
C SER A 209 -29.38 -16.14 -21.69
N VAL A 210 -30.20 -15.22 -22.19
CA VAL A 210 -30.35 -13.87 -21.65
C VAL A 210 -31.82 -13.69 -21.31
N ASN A 211 -32.11 -13.41 -20.04
CA ASN A 211 -33.47 -13.29 -19.52
C ASN A 211 -34.37 -14.51 -19.84
N GLY A 212 -33.79 -15.72 -19.81
CA GLY A 212 -34.49 -16.97 -20.09
C GLY A 212 -34.61 -17.33 -21.58
N GLU A 213 -34.24 -16.42 -22.49
CA GLU A 213 -34.23 -16.69 -23.93
C GLU A 213 -32.87 -17.25 -24.34
N GLN A 214 -32.84 -18.39 -25.02
CA GLN A 214 -31.60 -19.00 -25.51
C GLN A 214 -31.01 -18.16 -26.65
N LYS A 215 -29.77 -17.69 -26.47
CA LYS A 215 -29.02 -16.86 -27.43
C LYS A 215 -27.88 -17.60 -28.12
N GLN A 216 -27.37 -18.66 -27.48
CA GLN A 216 -26.31 -19.50 -28.04
C GLN A 216 -26.53 -20.94 -27.57
N CYS A 217 -26.34 -21.90 -28.46
CA CYS A 217 -26.29 -23.32 -28.14
C CYS A 217 -25.41 -24.02 -29.16
N SER A 218 -24.27 -24.55 -28.69
CA SER A 218 -23.29 -25.22 -29.53
C SER A 218 -22.71 -26.44 -28.78
N LYS A 219 -21.85 -27.17 -29.46
CA LYS A 219 -21.06 -28.26 -28.90
C LYS A 219 -19.57 -28.02 -29.15
N THR A 220 -18.73 -28.38 -28.19
CA THR A 220 -17.26 -28.28 -28.33
C THR A 220 -16.70 -29.18 -29.44
N ASP A 221 -17.49 -30.12 -29.98
CA ASP A 221 -17.07 -30.92 -31.14
C ASP A 221 -16.92 -30.06 -32.40
N GLN A 222 -17.59 -28.89 -32.41
CA GLN A 222 -17.50 -27.85 -33.42
C GLN A 222 -16.22 -27.00 -33.32
N LEU A 223 -15.37 -27.20 -32.30
CA LEU A 223 -14.07 -26.53 -32.22
C LEU A 223 -13.24 -26.83 -33.47
N ILE A 224 -12.82 -25.77 -34.16
CA ILE A 224 -12.03 -25.83 -35.39
C ILE A 224 -10.57 -26.15 -35.04
N HIS A 225 -9.98 -25.35 -34.15
CA HIS A 225 -8.68 -25.59 -33.53
C HIS A 225 -8.92 -26.25 -32.17
N LYS A 226 -8.40 -27.47 -31.99
CA LYS A 226 -8.63 -28.24 -30.76
C LYS A 226 -7.78 -27.71 -29.61
N ILE A 227 -8.19 -28.02 -28.39
CA ILE A 227 -7.51 -27.57 -27.16
C ILE A 227 -6.02 -27.92 -27.17
N PRO A 228 -5.61 -29.15 -27.57
CA PRO A 228 -4.20 -29.49 -27.71
C PRO A 228 -3.41 -28.58 -28.66
N ASP A 229 -3.97 -28.30 -29.84
CA ASP A 229 -3.32 -27.47 -30.86
C ASP A 229 -3.17 -26.02 -30.39
N ILE A 230 -4.17 -25.51 -29.67
CA ILE A 230 -4.15 -24.17 -29.07
C ILE A 230 -3.03 -24.07 -28.04
N ILE A 231 -2.90 -25.06 -27.14
CA ILE A 231 -1.86 -25.08 -26.11
C ILE A 231 -0.47 -25.22 -26.73
N GLU A 232 -0.28 -26.11 -27.72
CA GLU A 232 1.01 -26.24 -28.42
C GLU A 232 1.40 -24.90 -29.05
N ARG A 233 0.47 -24.27 -29.77
CA ARG A 233 0.73 -23.00 -30.42
C ARG A 233 1.07 -21.90 -29.42
N LEU A 234 0.24 -21.70 -28.40
CA LEU A 234 0.47 -20.65 -27.41
C LEU A 234 1.78 -20.87 -26.67
N SER A 235 2.02 -22.10 -26.21
CA SER A 235 3.22 -22.45 -25.44
C SER A 235 4.51 -22.38 -26.28
N SER A 236 4.43 -22.48 -27.61
CA SER A 236 5.57 -22.25 -28.51
C SER A 236 6.01 -20.78 -28.61
N VAL A 237 5.13 -19.85 -28.24
CA VAL A 237 5.38 -18.40 -28.32
C VAL A 237 5.56 -17.78 -26.94
N MET A 238 4.81 -18.26 -25.93
CA MET A 238 4.83 -17.71 -24.58
C MET A 238 4.66 -18.81 -23.53
N THR A 239 5.31 -18.66 -22.38
CA THR A 239 5.08 -19.56 -21.26
C THR A 239 3.69 -19.33 -20.65
N LEU A 240 2.91 -20.40 -20.54
CA LEU A 240 1.66 -20.42 -19.80
C LEU A 240 1.95 -20.88 -18.36
N LEU A 241 1.43 -20.16 -17.38
CA LEU A 241 1.68 -20.37 -15.97
C LEU A 241 0.47 -21.04 -15.29
N PRO A 242 0.69 -21.74 -14.17
CA PRO A 242 -0.42 -22.29 -13.39
C PRO A 242 -1.44 -21.20 -13.04
N GLY A 243 -2.70 -21.45 -13.41
CA GLY A 243 -3.82 -20.55 -13.21
C GLY A 243 -4.17 -19.66 -14.40
N ASP A 244 -3.33 -19.58 -15.44
CA ASP A 244 -3.71 -18.91 -16.68
C ASP A 244 -4.92 -19.59 -17.32
N ILE A 245 -5.74 -18.79 -18.00
CA ILE A 245 -6.97 -19.28 -18.63
C ILE A 245 -6.97 -19.04 -20.14
N ILE A 246 -7.50 -20.00 -20.88
CA ILE A 246 -7.68 -19.96 -22.33
C ILE A 246 -9.17 -20.14 -22.65
N LEU A 247 -9.75 -19.10 -23.21
CA LEU A 247 -11.11 -19.01 -23.72
C LEU A 247 -11.12 -19.50 -25.18
N THR A 248 -11.87 -20.56 -25.48
CA THR A 248 -11.78 -21.25 -26.79
C THR A 248 -12.57 -20.58 -27.93
N LEU A 249 -13.27 -19.48 -27.63
CA LEU A 249 -14.08 -18.52 -28.41
C LEU A 249 -14.79 -18.85 -29.75
N GLN A 250 -16.04 -18.37 -29.76
CA GLN A 250 -17.02 -18.11 -30.82
C GLN A 250 -17.20 -16.57 -31.00
N ASN A 251 -17.16 -15.97 -32.21
CA ASN A 251 -17.15 -14.50 -32.42
C ASN A 251 -18.42 -14.00 -33.18
N VAL A 252 -19.58 -13.82 -32.55
CA VAL A 252 -20.86 -13.43 -33.22
C VAL A 252 -21.15 -11.93 -33.18
N PRO A 253 -21.54 -11.30 -34.31
CA PRO A 253 -22.53 -10.23 -34.36
C PRO A 253 -23.97 -10.77 -34.50
N CYS A 254 -24.85 -10.46 -33.56
CA CYS A 254 -26.29 -10.70 -33.72
C CYS A 254 -26.93 -9.52 -34.48
N PRO A 255 -27.57 -9.70 -35.65
CA PRO A 255 -28.19 -8.59 -36.40
C PRO A 255 -29.46 -8.01 -35.76
N LEU A 256 -29.93 -8.55 -34.62
CA LEU A 256 -31.23 -8.20 -34.03
C LEU A 256 -31.18 -7.24 -32.83
N CYS A 257 -30.00 -6.83 -32.35
CA CYS A 257 -29.89 -5.93 -31.20
C CYS A 257 -29.57 -4.45 -31.55
N ALA A 258 -29.68 -4.07 -32.83
CA ALA A 258 -29.60 -2.67 -33.26
C ALA A 258 -30.96 -1.93 -33.26
N ALA A 259 -32.02 -2.55 -32.73
CA ALA A 259 -33.31 -1.90 -32.58
C ALA A 259 -34.00 -2.36 -31.29
N ILE A 260 -34.64 -1.42 -30.60
CA ILE A 260 -35.51 -1.57 -29.41
C ILE A 260 -34.79 -1.32 -28.07
N PHE A 261 -34.47 -0.04 -27.84
CA PHE A 261 -34.62 0.58 -26.53
C PHE A 261 -36.08 1.09 -26.42
N SER A 262 -36.97 0.31 -25.78
CA SER A 262 -38.15 0.79 -25.01
C SER A 262 -39.04 -0.39 -24.60
N LEU A 263 -39.60 -0.31 -23.37
CA LEU A 263 -40.74 -1.05 -22.76
C LEU A 263 -40.45 -2.22 -21.77
N ILE A 264 -40.74 -1.90 -20.50
CA ILE A 264 -41.53 -2.63 -19.48
C ILE A 264 -40.83 -3.49 -18.42
N ASP A 265 -40.98 -3.00 -17.17
CA ASP A 265 -40.92 -3.69 -15.88
C ASP A 265 -42.07 -4.69 -15.66
N GLN A 266 -41.82 -5.86 -15.04
CA GLN A 266 -42.56 -6.39 -13.86
C GLN A 266 -42.17 -7.84 -13.45
N LEU A 267 -41.82 -7.99 -12.15
CA LEU A 267 -42.09 -9.06 -11.16
C LEU A 267 -41.96 -10.59 -11.44
N VAL A 268 -40.91 -11.17 -10.81
CA VAL A 268 -40.82 -12.37 -9.91
C VAL A 268 -41.41 -13.76 -10.30
N ALA A 269 -40.55 -14.79 -10.49
CA ALA A 269 -40.37 -15.99 -9.62
C ALA A 269 -39.73 -17.22 -10.31
N SER A 270 -38.84 -17.89 -9.55
CA SER A 270 -38.41 -19.31 -9.55
C SER A 270 -37.47 -19.90 -10.62
N ALA A 271 -36.31 -20.33 -10.08
CA ALA A 271 -35.49 -21.52 -10.36
C ALA A 271 -34.59 -21.59 -11.62
N GLU A 272 -33.29 -21.76 -11.30
CA GLU A 272 -32.16 -22.29 -12.08
C GLU A 272 -31.43 -21.40 -13.12
N LEU A 273 -30.09 -21.38 -12.91
CA LEU A 273 -29.00 -20.80 -13.70
C LEU A 273 -28.85 -19.26 -13.77
N THR A 274 -27.80 -18.80 -13.08
CA THR A 274 -26.98 -17.58 -13.26
C THR A 274 -27.66 -16.39 -13.96
N THR A 275 -28.27 -15.49 -13.19
CA THR A 275 -28.80 -14.20 -13.67
C THR A 275 -27.92 -13.04 -13.21
N VAL A 276 -27.50 -12.18 -14.14
CA VAL A 276 -26.85 -10.88 -13.89
C VAL A 276 -27.95 -9.82 -13.77
N ARG A 277 -28.02 -9.09 -12.64
CA ARG A 277 -28.94 -7.94 -12.45
C ARG A 277 -28.26 -6.62 -12.80
N THR A 278 -28.98 -5.74 -13.50
CA THR A 278 -28.59 -4.34 -13.77
C THR A 278 -29.70 -3.41 -13.26
N ASP A 279 -29.47 -2.65 -12.18
CA ASP A 279 -30.44 -1.66 -11.65
C ASP A 279 -29.86 -0.23 -11.67
N ASN A 280 -30.71 0.73 -12.07
CA ASN A 280 -30.65 2.22 -11.99
C ASN A 280 -30.31 3.05 -13.26
N ILE A 281 -31.33 3.45 -14.04
CA ILE A 281 -31.39 4.75 -14.76
C ILE A 281 -32.82 5.33 -14.66
N ARG A 282 -32.91 6.66 -14.47
CA ARG A 282 -34.09 7.47 -14.10
C ARG A 282 -35.14 7.72 -15.19
N ASP A 283 -36.37 7.94 -14.72
CA ASP A 283 -37.66 8.24 -15.39
C ASP A 283 -37.77 9.54 -16.21
N ASN A 284 -38.67 9.56 -17.22
CA ASN A 284 -39.77 10.55 -17.33
C ASN A 284 -40.76 10.34 -18.53
N LEU A 285 -42.07 10.53 -18.23
CA LEU A 285 -43.24 10.86 -19.09
C LEU A 285 -43.73 9.80 -20.12
N GLY A 286 -45.01 9.46 -20.32
CA GLY A 286 -46.31 9.86 -19.78
C GLY A 286 -47.46 9.20 -20.60
N HIS A 287 -48.63 9.08 -19.96
CA HIS A 287 -49.99 8.83 -20.50
C HIS A 287 -50.43 7.46 -21.06
N GLY A 288 -51.38 6.86 -20.32
CA GLY A 288 -52.73 6.60 -20.83
C GLY A 288 -53.14 5.14 -21.04
N GLY A 289 -54.13 4.66 -20.28
CA GLY A 289 -54.95 3.51 -20.67
C GLY A 289 -55.16 2.44 -19.59
N SER A 290 -56.32 2.49 -18.94
CA SER A 290 -56.84 1.46 -18.04
C SER A 290 -57.02 0.09 -18.71
N VAL A 291 -56.96 -1.01 -17.96
CA VAL A 291 -58.08 -1.99 -17.79
C VAL A 291 -57.79 -3.01 -16.67
N THR A 292 -58.71 -2.97 -15.68
CA THR A 292 -59.23 -3.96 -14.70
C THR A 292 -58.38 -5.01 -14.00
N ARG A 293 -58.46 -4.90 -12.66
CA ARG A 293 -58.14 -5.86 -11.59
C ARG A 293 -58.96 -7.15 -11.63
N SER A 294 -58.36 -8.24 -11.16
CA SER A 294 -59.00 -9.21 -10.26
C SER A 294 -58.34 -9.15 -8.87
N GLN A 295 -59.13 -9.35 -7.82
CA GLN A 295 -58.83 -9.03 -6.41
C GLN A 295 -57.77 -9.95 -5.76
N PRO A 296 -56.98 -9.45 -4.78
CA PRO A 296 -56.16 -10.29 -3.91
C PRO A 296 -56.92 -10.68 -2.63
N PRO A 297 -56.62 -11.84 -2.00
CA PRO A 297 -57.14 -12.14 -0.68
C PRO A 297 -56.30 -11.50 0.44
N GLN A 298 -56.99 -11.18 1.54
CA GLN A 298 -56.53 -10.43 2.71
C GLN A 298 -55.38 -11.09 3.48
N VAL A 299 -54.43 -10.27 3.96
CA VAL A 299 -53.35 -10.67 4.87
C VAL A 299 -53.68 -10.24 6.32
N LYS A 300 -53.48 -11.16 7.26
CA LYS A 300 -53.78 -11.06 8.70
C LYS A 300 -52.76 -10.19 9.49
N PRO A 301 -53.12 -9.66 10.69
CA PRO A 301 -52.42 -8.57 11.36
C PRO A 301 -51.07 -8.92 12.04
N ALA A 302 -50.54 -10.13 11.87
CA ALA A 302 -49.23 -10.52 12.41
C ALA A 302 -48.05 -10.04 11.56
N THR A 303 -48.27 -9.75 10.28
CA THR A 303 -47.22 -9.40 9.32
C THR A 303 -46.65 -8.00 9.55
N GLN A 304 -47.42 -7.09 10.17
CA GLN A 304 -47.04 -5.69 10.33
C GLN A 304 -45.94 -5.48 11.39
N TYR A 305 -45.88 -6.33 12.42
CA TYR A 305 -44.82 -6.29 13.44
C TYR A 305 -43.52 -6.96 12.97
N VAL A 306 -43.63 -8.01 12.15
CA VAL A 306 -42.49 -8.72 11.56
C VAL A 306 -41.81 -7.86 10.49
N CYS A 307 -42.57 -7.12 9.67
CA CYS A 307 -42.00 -6.19 8.70
C CYS A 307 -41.21 -5.04 9.34
N ILE A 308 -41.62 -4.53 10.51
CA ILE A 308 -40.88 -3.47 11.22
C ILE A 308 -39.56 -4.01 11.77
N LEU A 309 -39.54 -5.23 12.31
CA LEU A 309 -38.34 -5.92 12.79
C LEU A 309 -37.38 -6.34 11.66
N ILE A 310 -37.92 -6.74 10.50
CA ILE A 310 -37.14 -7.07 9.29
C ILE A 310 -36.55 -5.80 8.67
N VAL A 311 -37.27 -4.68 8.63
CA VAL A 311 -36.74 -3.41 8.12
C VAL A 311 -35.66 -2.84 9.06
N LEU A 312 -35.80 -3.02 10.39
CA LEU A 312 -34.76 -2.63 11.35
C LEU A 312 -33.51 -3.52 11.23
N THR A 313 -33.67 -4.84 11.10
CA THR A 313 -32.53 -5.76 10.94
C THR A 313 -31.87 -5.65 9.55
N TYR A 314 -32.62 -5.35 8.50
CA TYR A 314 -32.10 -5.10 7.16
C TYR A 314 -31.33 -3.77 7.04
N ASN A 315 -31.75 -2.72 7.77
CA ASN A 315 -30.99 -1.47 7.85
C ASN A 315 -29.72 -1.60 8.73
N LEU A 316 -29.75 -2.44 9.78
CA LEU A 316 -28.56 -2.82 10.54
C LEU A 316 -27.59 -3.68 9.72
N TYR A 317 -28.11 -4.52 8.82
CA TYR A 317 -27.32 -5.39 7.94
C TYR A 317 -26.69 -4.63 6.75
N LEU A 318 -27.39 -3.64 6.17
CA LEU A 318 -26.83 -2.72 5.16
C LEU A 318 -25.74 -1.79 5.73
N MET A 319 -25.64 -1.65 7.05
CA MET A 319 -24.54 -0.97 7.72
C MET A 319 -23.30 -1.86 7.89
N ALA A 320 -23.45 -3.19 7.83
CA ALA A 320 -22.40 -4.16 8.10
C ALA A 320 -21.65 -4.67 6.84
N SER A 321 -22.15 -4.42 5.63
CA SER A 321 -21.52 -4.87 4.37
C SER A 321 -20.62 -3.82 3.69
N LYS A 322 -20.24 -2.76 4.42
CA LYS A 322 -19.15 -1.84 4.05
C LYS A 322 -18.03 -2.10 5.04
N VAL A 323 -16.82 -2.48 4.61
CA VAL A 323 -15.67 -2.63 5.54
C VAL A 323 -15.24 -1.24 5.98
N VAL A 324 -16.01 -0.68 6.90
CA VAL A 324 -15.75 0.58 7.59
C VAL A 324 -15.19 0.17 8.94
N ARG A 325 -13.87 0.26 9.09
CA ARG A 325 -13.22 0.00 10.38
C ARG A 325 -13.27 1.27 11.21
N LYS A 326 -13.65 1.15 12.48
CA LYS A 326 -13.56 2.26 13.42
C LYS A 326 -12.10 2.37 13.90
N LEU A 327 -11.55 3.57 13.91
CA LEU A 327 -10.26 3.80 14.53
C LEU A 327 -10.41 3.75 16.06
N PRO A 328 -9.41 3.28 16.82
CA PRO A 328 -9.40 3.39 18.27
C PRO A 328 -9.67 4.84 18.70
N ASP A 329 -10.51 5.03 19.72
CA ASP A 329 -10.98 6.37 20.13
C ASP A 329 -9.83 7.25 20.66
N ASP A 330 -8.77 6.63 21.16
CA ASP A 330 -7.55 7.25 21.67
C ASP A 330 -6.44 7.43 20.61
N LEU A 331 -6.62 6.86 19.41
CA LEU A 331 -5.65 7.02 18.32
C LEU A 331 -5.70 8.45 17.78
N LYS A 332 -4.65 9.22 18.06
CA LYS A 332 -4.49 10.58 17.53
C LYS A 332 -4.03 10.57 16.08
N LEU A 333 -4.56 11.49 15.28
CA LEU A 333 -4.24 11.65 13.88
C LEU A 333 -3.71 13.06 13.60
N GLY A 334 -2.59 13.14 12.89
CA GLY A 334 -1.92 14.38 12.59
C GLY A 334 -1.22 14.39 11.24
N VAL A 335 -0.53 15.49 10.97
CA VAL A 335 0.31 15.69 9.79
C VAL A 335 1.67 16.24 10.23
N ALA A 336 2.68 16.05 9.38
CA ALA A 336 4.06 16.45 9.68
C ALA A 336 4.68 17.37 8.62
N THR A 337 5.65 18.18 9.06
CA THR A 337 6.60 18.95 8.24
C THR A 337 7.97 19.06 8.93
N ALA A 338 8.98 19.56 8.21
CA ALA A 338 10.29 19.89 8.74
C ALA A 338 10.69 21.32 8.36
N ALA A 339 11.36 22.02 9.27
CA ALA A 339 11.70 23.45 9.18
C ALA A 339 12.36 23.81 7.84
N PHE A 340 13.48 23.17 7.51
CA PHE A 340 14.19 23.45 6.25
C PHE A 340 13.32 23.22 5.01
N GLN A 341 12.41 22.23 5.05
CA GLN A 341 11.60 21.87 3.91
C GLN A 341 10.46 22.86 3.62
N ILE A 342 9.98 23.60 4.62
CA ILE A 342 8.79 24.47 4.48
C ILE A 342 9.03 25.95 4.80
N GLU A 343 9.96 26.29 5.69
CA GLU A 343 10.03 27.64 6.25
C GLU A 343 10.46 28.69 5.23
N GLY A 344 11.48 28.40 4.44
CA GLY A 344 12.19 29.40 3.67
C GLY A 344 12.84 30.44 4.58
N ALA A 345 12.89 31.70 4.11
CA ALA A 345 13.45 32.81 4.89
C ALA A 345 14.84 32.47 5.45
N TRP A 346 15.65 31.84 4.59
CA TRP A 346 16.84 31.09 5.00
C TRP A 346 17.95 31.97 5.59
N SER A 347 17.96 33.25 5.21
CA SER A 347 18.86 34.30 5.69
C SER A 347 18.11 35.52 6.24
N GLU A 348 16.83 35.40 6.59
CA GLU A 348 16.07 36.49 7.20
C GLU A 348 16.38 36.63 8.70
N ALA A 349 16.20 37.85 9.21
CA ALA A 349 16.54 38.24 10.57
C ALA A 349 18.02 37.90 10.89
N ASP A 350 18.27 37.07 11.90
CA ASP A 350 19.61 36.62 12.26
C ASP A 350 19.80 35.10 12.12
N LYS A 351 18.92 34.40 11.37
CA LYS A 351 19.14 32.99 11.04
C LYS A 351 20.45 32.84 10.26
N SER A 352 21.28 31.89 10.70
CA SER A 352 22.50 31.53 9.97
C SER A 352 22.28 30.38 8.98
N PRO A 353 23.24 30.13 8.07
CA PRO A 353 23.19 28.97 7.19
C PRO A 353 23.27 27.65 7.98
N SER A 354 22.40 26.72 7.61
CA SER A 354 22.50 25.29 7.92
C SER A 354 23.40 24.57 6.91
N ILE A 355 23.69 23.30 7.20
CA ILE A 355 24.36 22.41 6.25
C ILE A 355 23.57 22.23 4.94
N TRP A 356 22.23 22.28 5.00
CA TRP A 356 21.40 22.12 3.81
C TRP A 356 21.32 23.39 2.97
N ASP A 357 21.33 24.56 3.60
CA ASP A 357 21.46 25.85 2.89
C ASP A 357 22.67 25.77 1.96
N ASN A 358 23.85 25.49 2.51
CA ASN A 358 25.07 25.34 1.73
C ASN A 358 25.02 24.20 0.72
N PHE A 359 24.49 23.03 1.10
CA PHE A 359 24.49 21.85 0.23
C PHE A 359 23.62 22.04 -1.01
N CYS A 360 22.44 22.65 -0.89
CA CYS A 360 21.54 22.87 -2.03
C CYS A 360 22.03 23.96 -2.98
N HIS A 361 22.86 24.89 -2.52
CA HIS A 361 23.54 25.88 -3.39
C HIS A 361 24.71 25.29 -4.19
N ILE A 362 25.16 24.06 -3.92
CA ILE A 362 26.21 23.39 -4.70
C ILE A 362 25.60 22.84 -6.02
N PRO A 363 26.10 23.25 -7.19
CA PRO A 363 25.59 22.76 -8.48
C PRO A 363 25.59 21.23 -8.58
N GLY A 364 24.46 20.67 -9.01
CA GLY A 364 24.30 19.23 -9.24
C GLY A 364 24.07 18.37 -7.99
N LYS A 365 23.95 18.98 -6.80
CA LYS A 365 23.60 18.25 -5.57
C LYS A 365 22.10 17.99 -5.42
N ILE A 366 21.27 18.87 -5.94
CA ILE A 366 19.82 18.71 -5.97
C ILE A 366 19.42 18.31 -7.39
N LYS A 367 18.61 17.26 -7.51
CA LYS A 367 18.27 16.62 -8.79
C LYS A 367 17.66 17.58 -9.81
N ASP A 368 16.81 18.50 -9.35
CA ASP A 368 16.17 19.53 -10.18
C ASP A 368 16.88 20.90 -10.12
N GLY A 369 18.00 21.00 -9.39
CA GLY A 369 18.79 22.22 -9.25
C GLY A 369 18.16 23.34 -8.42
N THR A 370 17.03 23.07 -7.75
CA THR A 370 16.34 24.05 -6.89
C THR A 370 17.02 24.18 -5.52
N THR A 371 16.67 25.24 -4.78
CA THR A 371 17.07 25.46 -3.39
C THR A 371 15.83 25.61 -2.51
N ALA A 372 16.02 25.56 -1.18
CA ALA A 372 14.96 25.75 -0.20
C ALA A 372 14.87 27.20 0.32
N ASP A 373 15.53 28.17 -0.34
CA ASP A 373 15.63 29.57 0.11
C ASP A 373 14.26 30.15 0.48
N ASP A 374 13.28 29.92 -0.41
CA ASP A 374 11.89 30.29 -0.22
C ASP A 374 11.02 29.11 0.25
N ALA A 375 11.38 27.87 -0.11
CA ALA A 375 10.60 26.66 0.16
C ALA A 375 9.07 26.89 0.00
N CYS A 376 8.29 26.71 1.08
CA CYS A 376 6.85 26.98 1.14
C CYS A 376 6.52 28.34 1.78
N LYS A 377 7.53 29.11 2.18
CA LYS A 377 7.39 30.40 2.89
C LYS A 377 6.58 30.30 4.18
N SER A 378 6.62 29.16 4.88
CA SER A 378 5.91 28.98 6.14
C SER A 378 6.41 29.92 7.24
N TYR A 379 7.65 30.44 7.16
CA TYR A 379 8.11 31.49 8.06
C TYR A 379 7.20 32.73 8.03
N ASN A 380 6.83 33.18 6.83
CA ASN A 380 5.97 34.35 6.65
C ASN A 380 4.47 33.99 6.63
N PHE A 381 4.11 32.77 6.23
CA PHE A 381 2.72 32.33 6.01
C PHE A 381 2.27 31.19 6.92
N TYR A 382 2.86 31.04 8.11
CA TYR A 382 2.48 29.98 9.07
C TYR A 382 0.98 29.96 9.39
N LYS A 383 0.31 31.12 9.40
CA LYS A 383 -1.15 31.20 9.60
C LYS A 383 -1.94 30.45 8.52
N ARG A 384 -1.41 30.38 7.30
CA ARG A 384 -2.03 29.60 6.23
C ARG A 384 -1.89 28.11 6.46
N ASP A 385 -0.77 27.70 7.05
CA ASP A 385 -0.56 26.32 7.49
C ASP A 385 -1.60 25.95 8.57
N ILE A 386 -1.86 26.86 9.53
CA ILE A 386 -2.93 26.68 10.52
C ILE A 386 -4.30 26.54 9.88
N GLU A 387 -4.61 27.34 8.86
CA GLU A 387 -5.89 27.23 8.14
C GLU A 387 -6.07 25.87 7.45
N MET A 388 -4.99 25.32 6.86
CA MET A 388 -5.00 23.96 6.30
C MET A 388 -5.18 22.89 7.39
N LEU A 389 -4.49 23.03 8.53
CA LEU A 389 -4.61 22.11 9.67
C LEU A 389 -6.05 22.09 10.23
N LYS A 390 -6.67 23.26 10.37
CA LYS A 390 -8.08 23.39 10.77
C LYS A 390 -9.03 22.79 9.76
N TYR A 391 -8.74 22.98 8.47
CA TYR A 391 -9.53 22.39 7.41
C TYR A 391 -9.53 20.87 7.52
N LEU A 392 -8.36 20.26 7.70
CA LEU A 392 -8.24 18.81 7.91
C LEU A 392 -8.95 18.36 9.21
N GLY A 393 -8.85 19.15 10.28
CA GLY A 393 -9.38 18.78 11.59
C GLY A 393 -8.46 17.81 12.34
N VAL A 394 -7.14 18.03 12.25
CA VAL A 394 -6.13 17.19 12.92
C VAL A 394 -6.14 17.35 14.44
N ASP A 395 -5.74 16.30 15.15
CA ASP A 395 -5.56 16.33 16.61
C ASP A 395 -4.25 17.05 16.98
N PHE A 396 -3.21 16.86 16.17
CA PHE A 396 -1.88 17.44 16.40
C PHE A 396 -1.17 17.79 15.09
N TYR A 397 -0.17 18.66 15.21
CA TYR A 397 0.75 19.01 14.14
C TYR A 397 2.18 18.74 14.58
N ARG A 398 2.87 17.86 13.83
CA ARG A 398 4.29 17.61 14.01
C ARG A 398 5.10 18.59 13.15
N PHE A 399 5.95 19.40 13.76
CA PHE A 399 6.88 20.27 13.03
C PHE A 399 8.26 20.23 13.68
N SER A 400 9.30 20.66 12.97
CA SER A 400 10.62 20.83 13.56
C SER A 400 10.97 22.28 13.82
N ILE A 401 11.87 22.51 14.76
CA ILE A 401 12.47 23.81 15.03
C ILE A 401 13.85 23.85 14.37
N SER A 402 14.15 24.96 13.69
CA SER A 402 15.43 25.16 13.03
C SER A 402 16.49 25.60 14.04
N TRP A 403 17.48 24.74 14.29
CA TRP A 403 18.61 25.06 15.17
C TRP A 403 19.29 26.38 14.78
N PRO A 404 19.72 26.63 13.53
CA PRO A 404 20.38 27.89 13.17
C PRO A 404 19.45 29.11 13.21
N ARG A 405 18.12 28.93 13.31
CA ARG A 405 17.18 30.02 13.56
C ARG A 405 17.07 30.36 15.05
N ILE A 406 17.24 29.38 15.94
CA ILE A 406 17.23 29.60 17.41
C ILE A 406 18.59 30.04 17.91
N LEU A 407 19.66 29.37 17.49
CA LEU A 407 21.05 29.62 17.87
C LEU A 407 21.87 29.91 16.60
N PRO A 408 21.91 31.17 16.13
CA PRO A 408 22.61 31.54 14.90
C PRO A 408 24.09 31.14 14.85
N ASN A 409 24.79 31.19 16.00
CA ASN A 409 26.20 30.79 16.04
C ASN A 409 26.37 29.27 16.25
N GLY A 410 25.26 28.53 16.42
CA GLY A 410 25.21 27.13 16.83
C GLY A 410 25.24 26.89 18.34
N PHE A 411 25.70 27.88 19.11
CA PHE A 411 25.87 27.80 20.56
C PHE A 411 24.85 28.67 21.31
N ALA A 412 24.63 28.34 22.59
CA ALA A 412 23.66 29.03 23.45
C ALA A 412 24.14 30.41 23.96
N ASP A 413 25.30 30.91 23.51
CA ASP A 413 25.82 32.24 23.80
C ASP A 413 24.97 33.35 23.15
N LYS A 414 24.39 33.05 21.99
CA LYS A 414 23.45 33.93 21.28
C LYS A 414 22.17 33.19 20.94
N ILE A 415 21.09 33.55 21.62
CA ILE A 415 19.73 33.07 21.33
C ILE A 415 19.02 34.13 20.49
N SER A 416 18.46 33.75 19.35
CA SER A 416 17.70 34.65 18.48
C SER A 416 16.33 34.97 19.07
N GLU A 417 16.08 36.25 19.37
CA GLU A 417 14.75 36.71 19.80
C GLU A 417 13.71 36.52 18.69
N SER A 418 14.06 36.81 17.44
CA SER A 418 13.16 36.66 16.28
C SER A 418 12.83 35.19 15.99
N GLY A 419 13.79 34.29 16.16
CA GLY A 419 13.56 32.84 16.06
C GLY A 419 12.59 32.36 17.14
N ILE A 420 12.83 32.74 18.40
CA ILE A 420 11.92 32.43 19.51
C ILE A 420 10.52 32.99 19.28
N GLU A 421 10.41 34.23 18.81
CA GLU A 421 9.13 34.87 18.51
C GLU A 421 8.34 34.14 17.42
N TYR A 422 9.00 33.71 16.34
CA TYR A 422 8.36 32.95 15.26
C TYR A 422 7.73 31.65 15.78
N TYR A 423 8.49 30.82 16.50
CA TYR A 423 7.94 29.57 17.01
C TYR A 423 6.91 29.78 18.11
N ASN A 424 7.04 30.81 18.95
CA ASN A 424 5.97 31.18 19.89
C ASN A 424 4.67 31.51 19.15
N LYS A 425 4.72 32.33 18.10
CA LYS A 425 3.55 32.65 17.28
C LYS A 425 2.91 31.42 16.65
N LEU A 426 3.72 30.49 16.14
CA LEU A 426 3.22 29.23 15.58
C LEU A 426 2.55 28.37 16.67
N ILE A 427 3.22 28.17 17.81
CA ILE A 427 2.73 27.35 18.92
C ILE A 427 1.44 27.93 19.51
N ASP A 428 1.39 29.24 19.73
CA ASP A 428 0.21 29.92 20.29
C ASP A 428 -0.98 29.84 19.32
N GLU A 429 -0.74 29.96 18.02
CA GLU A 429 -1.79 29.83 17.00
C GLU A 429 -2.28 28.38 16.84
N LEU A 430 -1.41 27.37 16.99
CA LEU A 430 -1.83 25.96 17.04
C LEU A 430 -2.76 25.72 18.24
N LEU A 431 -2.34 26.15 19.42
CA LEU A 431 -3.09 25.95 20.67
C LEU A 431 -4.39 26.73 20.70
N SER A 432 -4.43 27.97 20.17
CA SER A 432 -5.67 28.75 20.04
C SER A 432 -6.71 28.05 19.16
N ASN A 433 -6.25 27.21 18.23
CA ASN A 433 -7.08 26.39 17.35
C ASN A 433 -7.21 24.93 17.82
N LYS A 434 -6.80 24.63 19.06
CA LYS A 434 -6.91 23.31 19.72
C LYS A 434 -6.14 22.20 18.99
N ILE A 435 -5.05 22.53 18.32
CA ILE A 435 -4.15 21.57 17.68
C ILE A 435 -2.93 21.41 18.59
N GLU A 436 -2.63 20.18 18.99
CA GLU A 436 -1.47 19.90 19.84
C GLU A 436 -0.15 20.08 19.05
N PRO A 437 0.83 20.85 19.54
CA PRO A 437 2.15 20.92 18.94
C PRO A 437 3.00 19.70 19.36
N VAL A 438 3.44 18.92 18.37
CA VAL A 438 4.43 17.85 18.52
C VAL A 438 5.74 18.34 17.89
N VAL A 439 6.80 18.49 18.68
CA VAL A 439 7.99 19.22 18.21
C VAL A 439 9.21 18.32 18.05
N THR A 440 9.79 18.35 16.85
CA THR A 440 11.08 17.74 16.54
C THR A 440 12.20 18.77 16.72
N MET A 441 13.18 18.51 17.56
CA MET A 441 14.26 19.46 17.85
C MET A 441 15.27 19.55 16.72
N TYR A 442 15.64 18.39 16.14
CA TYR A 442 16.57 18.30 15.04
C TYR A 442 16.00 17.49 13.88
N HIS A 443 15.83 18.15 12.75
CA HIS A 443 15.41 17.54 11.48
C HIS A 443 16.39 17.96 10.37
N TRP A 444 17.64 17.57 10.57
CA TRP A 444 18.75 17.56 9.59
C TRP A 444 19.38 18.91 9.25
N ASP A 445 18.91 20.01 9.81
CA ASP A 445 19.35 21.37 9.49
C ASP A 445 20.42 21.91 10.47
N LEU A 446 21.49 21.14 10.68
CA LEU A 446 22.60 21.52 11.57
C LEU A 446 23.17 22.90 11.18
N PRO A 447 23.44 23.82 12.13
CA PRO A 447 24.15 25.06 11.84
C PRO A 447 25.51 24.76 11.19
N GLN A 448 25.85 25.46 10.11
CA GLN A 448 27.10 25.22 9.39
C GLN A 448 28.33 25.35 10.30
N ASN A 449 28.32 26.31 11.23
CA ASN A 449 29.43 26.51 12.17
C ASN A 449 29.74 25.25 13.00
N LEU A 450 28.73 24.45 13.37
CA LEU A 450 28.95 23.20 14.10
C LEU A 450 29.46 22.10 13.15
N GLN A 451 29.03 22.11 11.90
CA GLN A 451 29.57 21.21 10.88
C GLN A 451 31.04 21.50 10.58
N ASP A 452 31.46 22.76 10.58
CA ASP A 452 32.86 23.16 10.36
C ASP A 452 33.78 22.63 11.48
N LEU A 453 33.22 22.32 12.66
CA LEU A 453 33.90 21.65 13.76
C LEU A 453 33.82 20.10 13.69
N GLY A 454 33.24 19.55 12.63
CA GLY A 454 33.08 18.10 12.40
C GLY A 454 31.64 17.57 12.55
N GLY A 455 30.70 18.41 12.98
CA GLY A 455 29.28 18.06 13.11
C GLY A 455 29.06 16.78 13.92
N TRP A 456 28.23 15.87 13.42
CA TRP A 456 27.88 14.63 14.12
C TRP A 456 29.06 13.66 14.29
N THR A 457 30.18 13.85 13.59
CA THR A 457 31.40 13.06 13.83
C THR A 457 32.26 13.59 14.98
N ASN A 458 31.95 14.79 15.50
CA ASN A 458 32.62 15.34 16.68
C ASN A 458 31.81 14.99 17.95
N PRO A 459 32.39 14.33 18.97
CA PRO A 459 31.66 13.96 20.19
C PRO A 459 31.08 15.17 20.96
N LEU A 460 31.64 16.37 20.83
CA LEU A 460 31.12 17.58 21.47
C LEU A 460 29.73 17.99 20.95
N ILE A 461 29.30 17.47 19.80
CA ILE A 461 27.95 17.70 19.28
C ILE A 461 26.87 17.30 20.28
N ALA A 462 27.14 16.29 21.10
CA ALA A 462 26.20 15.83 22.12
C ALA A 462 26.01 16.87 23.22
N ASP A 463 27.07 17.59 23.60
CA ASP A 463 27.01 18.70 24.56
C ASP A 463 26.32 19.93 23.95
N TRP A 464 26.61 20.25 22.68
CA TRP A 464 25.95 21.39 22.01
C TRP A 464 24.46 21.14 21.81
N PHE A 465 24.08 19.90 21.50
CA PHE A 465 22.68 19.51 21.39
C PHE A 465 21.97 19.52 22.76
N GLU A 466 22.68 19.16 23.83
CA GLU A 466 22.19 19.32 25.21
C GLU A 466 21.83 20.78 25.50
N GLU A 467 22.74 21.72 25.24
CA GLU A 467 22.49 23.16 25.45
C GLU A 467 21.35 23.69 24.57
N TYR A 468 21.30 23.28 23.30
CA TYR A 468 20.20 23.62 22.41
C TYR A 468 18.86 23.11 22.94
N SER A 469 18.79 21.85 23.37
CA SER A 469 17.56 21.25 23.94
C SER A 469 17.09 22.01 25.18
N ARG A 470 18.00 22.44 26.05
CA ARG A 470 17.69 23.26 27.24
C ARG A 470 17.07 24.60 26.86
N VAL A 471 17.57 25.26 25.81
CA VAL A 471 16.98 26.50 25.28
C VAL A 471 15.56 26.26 24.79
N LEU A 472 15.31 25.16 24.07
CA LEU A 472 13.96 24.80 23.58
C LEU A 472 12.99 24.51 24.72
N TYR A 473 13.39 23.67 25.68
CA TYR A 473 12.54 23.32 26.84
C TYR A 473 12.19 24.54 27.67
N LYS A 474 13.16 25.43 27.92
CA LYS A 474 12.95 26.68 28.66
C LYS A 474 12.00 27.63 27.93
N SER A 475 12.10 27.71 26.61
CA SER A 475 11.36 28.70 25.82
C SER A 475 9.94 28.26 25.48
N PHE A 476 9.70 26.95 25.33
CA PHE A 476 8.46 26.45 24.74
C PHE A 476 7.79 25.30 25.52
N GLY A 477 8.50 24.67 26.47
CA GLY A 477 7.99 23.46 27.15
C GLY A 477 6.87 23.72 28.17
N ASP A 478 6.59 24.99 28.49
CA ASP A 478 5.37 25.38 29.19
C ASP A 478 4.11 24.96 28.40
N ARG A 479 4.19 25.00 27.06
CA ARG A 479 3.09 24.70 26.13
C ARG A 479 3.27 23.38 25.37
N ILE A 480 4.48 23.04 24.95
CA ILE A 480 4.77 21.78 24.24
C ILE A 480 4.79 20.62 25.22
N LYS A 481 4.05 19.55 24.90
CA LYS A 481 3.96 18.33 25.73
C LYS A 481 4.53 17.08 25.07
N THR A 482 4.89 17.14 23.79
CA THR A 482 5.45 16.01 23.07
C THR A 482 6.69 16.46 22.32
N TRP A 483 7.85 15.97 22.77
CA TRP A 483 9.16 16.28 22.22
C TRP A 483 9.75 15.07 21.51
N ILE A 484 10.25 15.31 20.30
CA ILE A 484 11.07 14.38 19.54
C ILE A 484 12.44 15.02 19.43
N THR A 485 13.47 14.37 19.94
CA THR A 485 14.84 14.87 19.91
C THR A 485 15.37 14.93 18.47
N ILE A 486 15.53 13.78 17.82
CA ILE A 486 16.19 13.65 16.53
C ILE A 486 15.29 12.86 15.58
N ASN A 487 15.10 13.38 14.36
CA ASN A 487 14.44 12.66 13.28
C ASN A 487 15.45 11.81 12.51
N GLU A 488 15.14 10.52 12.37
CA GLU A 488 15.81 9.60 11.44
C GLU A 488 17.36 9.62 11.50
N PRO A 489 17.95 9.17 12.62
CA PRO A 489 19.40 9.08 12.82
C PRO A 489 20.20 8.46 11.67
N LYS A 490 19.64 7.43 11.01
CA LYS A 490 20.28 6.75 9.89
C LYS A 490 20.56 7.70 8.73
N GLN A 491 19.61 8.57 8.38
CA GLN A 491 19.73 9.51 7.28
C GLN A 491 20.86 10.51 7.59
N ILE A 492 20.99 10.94 8.83
CA ILE A 492 22.08 11.82 9.29
C ILE A 492 23.43 11.10 9.14
N GLY A 493 23.59 9.93 9.78
CA GLY A 493 24.86 9.21 9.79
C GLY A 493 25.25 8.66 8.41
N LEU A 494 24.40 7.82 7.83
CA LEU A 494 24.70 7.11 6.59
C LEU A 494 24.66 8.04 5.38
N PHE A 495 23.57 8.80 5.17
CA PHE A 495 23.46 9.63 3.96
C PHE A 495 24.26 10.93 4.02
N GLY A 496 24.54 11.44 5.23
CA GLY A 496 25.31 12.66 5.43
C GLY A 496 26.83 12.46 5.57
N TYR A 497 27.27 11.40 6.29
CA TYR A 497 28.69 11.15 6.58
C TYR A 497 29.26 9.87 5.98
N GLY A 498 28.44 8.85 5.76
CA GLY A 498 28.85 7.63 5.08
C GLY A 498 28.85 7.77 3.55
N LEU A 499 27.89 8.51 3.00
CA LEU A 499 27.66 8.71 1.56
C LEU A 499 27.60 10.20 1.22
N LYS A 500 27.72 10.52 -0.08
CA LYS A 500 27.58 11.91 -0.57
C LYS A 500 26.14 12.32 -0.91
N ARG A 501 25.15 11.64 -0.34
CA ARG A 501 23.75 11.75 -0.76
C ARG A 501 23.07 12.97 -0.14
N PHE A 502 23.15 13.12 1.17
CA PHE A 502 22.55 14.24 1.93
C PHE A 502 23.62 15.16 2.48
N ALA A 503 23.21 16.37 2.91
CA ALA A 503 24.10 17.27 3.62
C ALA A 503 24.68 16.59 4.89
N PRO A 504 25.97 16.79 5.23
CA PRO A 504 26.95 17.69 4.60
C PRO A 504 27.66 17.10 3.36
N GLY A 505 27.31 15.90 2.91
CA GLY A 505 27.89 15.26 1.71
C GLY A 505 29.29 14.70 1.92
N ILE A 506 29.60 14.27 3.15
CA ILE A 506 30.89 13.68 3.52
C ILE A 506 30.88 12.19 3.15
N ASN A 507 31.98 11.69 2.59
CA ASN A 507 32.11 10.31 2.10
C ASN A 507 33.09 9.50 2.94
N ALA A 508 32.87 9.46 4.25
CA ALA A 508 33.69 8.70 5.19
C ALA A 508 33.12 7.29 5.40
N HIS A 509 32.79 6.60 4.30
CA HIS A 509 32.12 5.30 4.32
C HIS A 509 32.83 4.25 5.19
N GLY A 510 32.05 3.50 5.95
CA GLY A 510 32.48 2.48 6.89
C GLY A 510 33.05 3.02 8.20
N ILE A 511 33.05 4.34 8.43
CA ILE A 511 33.67 4.96 9.62
C ILE A 511 32.82 6.13 10.14
N GLY A 512 32.58 7.14 9.31
CA GLY A 512 31.94 8.39 9.70
C GLY A 512 30.50 8.18 10.18
N GLU A 513 29.76 7.30 9.51
CA GLU A 513 28.39 6.94 9.89
C GLU A 513 28.31 6.25 11.25
N TYR A 514 29.32 5.46 11.64
CA TYR A 514 29.35 4.79 12.94
C TYR A 514 29.74 5.73 14.08
N ILE A 515 30.65 6.66 13.83
CA ILE A 515 30.99 7.74 14.77
C ILE A 515 29.76 8.62 14.99
N ALA A 516 29.11 9.03 13.89
CA ALA A 516 27.86 9.79 13.95
C ALA A 516 26.77 9.05 14.73
N ALA A 517 26.57 7.75 14.48
CA ALA A 517 25.56 6.96 15.17
C ALA A 517 25.74 6.98 16.70
N LYS A 518 26.97 6.80 17.20
CA LYS A 518 27.23 6.87 18.65
C LYS A 518 26.92 8.26 19.22
N ASN A 519 27.41 9.31 18.55
CA ASN A 519 27.23 10.69 19.02
C ASN A 519 25.75 11.14 18.98
N ILE A 520 24.99 10.73 17.96
CA ILE A 520 23.55 11.00 17.85
C ILE A 520 22.79 10.37 19.03
N VAL A 521 23.08 9.12 19.35
CA VAL A 521 22.43 8.40 20.47
C VAL A 521 22.79 9.04 21.82
N LEU A 522 24.04 9.46 22.02
CA LEU A 522 24.46 10.19 23.22
C LEU A 522 23.80 11.57 23.32
N ALA A 523 23.68 12.30 22.21
CA ALA A 523 23.00 13.58 22.14
C ALA A 523 21.51 13.45 22.52
N HIS A 524 20.83 12.43 21.98
CA HIS A 524 19.47 12.08 22.36
C HIS A 524 19.34 11.85 23.87
N ALA A 525 20.18 10.97 24.44
CA ALA A 525 20.16 10.66 25.86
C ALA A 525 20.38 11.91 26.73
N LYS A 526 21.33 12.77 26.35
CA LYS A 526 21.58 14.05 27.03
C LYS A 526 20.33 14.95 27.02
N ALA A 527 19.70 15.15 25.87
CA ALA A 527 18.48 15.94 25.77
C ALA A 527 17.33 15.36 26.63
N TRP A 528 17.17 14.04 26.63
CA TRP A 528 16.18 13.37 27.50
C TRP A 528 16.49 13.57 28.99
N HIS A 529 17.76 13.41 29.41
CA HIS A 529 18.18 13.63 30.80
C HIS A 529 18.00 15.08 31.25
N VAL A 530 18.26 16.06 30.37
CA VAL A 530 17.96 17.47 30.65
C VAL A 530 16.48 17.65 30.90
N TYR A 531 15.63 17.11 30.02
CA TYR A 531 14.19 17.20 30.20
C TYR A 531 13.74 16.56 31.51
N ASP A 532 14.19 15.34 31.78
CA ASP A 532 13.81 14.56 32.96
C ASP A 532 14.19 15.26 34.27
N LYS A 533 15.43 15.77 34.35
CA LYS A 533 15.98 16.38 35.57
C LYS A 533 15.53 17.82 35.80
N GLU A 534 15.42 18.62 34.74
CA GLU A 534 15.25 20.07 34.87
C GLU A 534 13.81 20.53 34.60
N PHE A 535 13.04 19.80 33.78
CA PHE A 535 11.79 20.32 33.20
C PHE A 535 10.56 19.43 33.43
N ARG A 536 10.70 18.11 33.41
CA ARG A 536 9.58 17.14 33.39
C ARG A 536 8.65 17.32 34.57
N GLU A 537 9.18 17.57 35.77
CA GLU A 537 8.36 17.78 36.97
C GLU A 537 7.36 18.92 36.81
N LYS A 538 7.75 20.02 36.14
CA LYS A 538 6.90 21.21 35.95
C LYS A 538 6.09 21.14 34.66
N GLN A 539 6.70 20.66 33.59
CA GLN A 539 6.13 20.73 32.24
C GLN A 539 5.23 19.54 31.91
N LYS A 540 5.44 18.38 32.54
CA LYS A 540 4.60 17.17 32.45
C LYS A 540 4.38 16.62 31.02
N GLY A 541 5.24 16.95 30.07
CA GLY A 541 5.26 16.34 28.74
C GLY A 541 6.13 15.07 28.67
N VAL A 542 6.23 14.51 27.47
CA VAL A 542 7.02 13.33 27.10
C VAL A 542 8.11 13.68 26.09
N CYS A 543 9.20 12.91 26.08
CA CYS A 543 10.36 13.09 25.22
C CYS A 543 10.79 11.74 24.63
N GLY A 544 10.97 11.69 23.31
CA GLY A 544 11.43 10.51 22.60
C GLY A 544 12.28 10.81 21.38
N ILE A 545 12.44 9.82 20.52
CA ILE A 545 13.23 9.88 19.28
C ILE A 545 12.45 9.23 18.14
N THR A 546 12.62 9.73 16.91
CA THR A 546 12.03 9.15 15.71
C THR A 546 13.06 8.36 14.93
N ILE A 547 12.79 7.09 14.67
CA ILE A 547 13.67 6.17 13.94
C ILE A 547 12.99 5.73 12.65
N ALA A 548 13.72 5.82 11.53
CA ALA A 548 13.32 5.26 10.24
C ALA A 548 13.27 3.73 10.33
N THR A 549 12.07 3.19 10.52
CA THR A 549 11.78 1.78 10.81
C THR A 549 11.11 1.10 9.62
N ASP A 550 11.68 1.30 8.43
CA ASP A 550 11.34 0.48 7.26
C ASP A 550 11.74 -0.98 7.53
N PHE A 551 10.88 -1.91 7.13
CA PHE A 551 11.16 -3.32 7.40
C PHE A 551 12.29 -3.85 6.50
N ARG A 552 13.06 -4.81 7.03
CA ARG A 552 14.12 -5.49 6.31
C ARG A 552 13.87 -6.98 6.42
N GLU A 553 13.71 -7.63 5.27
CA GLU A 553 13.27 -9.02 5.19
C GLU A 553 14.21 -9.82 4.30
N GLY A 554 14.30 -11.13 4.51
CA GLY A 554 14.99 -12.00 3.56
C GLY A 554 14.25 -12.04 2.23
N ALA A 555 14.96 -11.96 1.11
CA ALA A 555 14.34 -12.05 -0.22
C ALA A 555 13.65 -13.41 -0.46
N THR A 556 14.11 -14.45 0.23
CA THR A 556 13.51 -15.78 0.23
C THR A 556 13.39 -16.31 1.66
N SER A 557 12.71 -17.45 1.83
CA SER A 557 12.65 -18.18 3.10
C SER A 557 13.90 -19.00 3.40
N SER A 558 14.99 -18.84 2.63
CA SER A 558 16.25 -19.53 2.91
C SER A 558 16.87 -18.98 4.22
N PRO A 559 17.54 -19.82 5.02
CA PRO A 559 18.18 -19.35 6.25
C PRO A 559 19.21 -18.22 6.01
N ALA A 560 19.89 -18.23 4.87
CA ALA A 560 20.88 -17.22 4.52
C ALA A 560 20.26 -15.84 4.28
N ASP A 561 19.11 -15.79 3.61
CA ASP A 561 18.39 -14.54 3.32
C ASP A 561 17.64 -14.03 4.56
N ILE A 562 17.03 -14.92 5.35
CA ILE A 562 16.44 -14.54 6.63
C ILE A 562 17.48 -13.88 7.52
N ASP A 563 18.66 -14.49 7.65
CA ASP A 563 19.75 -13.94 8.45
C ASP A 563 20.31 -12.63 7.86
N ALA A 564 20.30 -12.45 6.54
CA ALA A 564 20.64 -11.19 5.88
C ALA A 564 19.64 -10.07 6.19
N GLY A 565 18.33 -10.37 6.17
CA GLY A 565 17.29 -9.43 6.60
C GLY A 565 17.43 -9.04 8.08
N LEU A 566 17.75 -10.01 8.95
CA LEU A 566 18.01 -9.76 10.37
C LEU A 566 19.26 -8.92 10.62
N ASP A 567 20.32 -9.10 9.84
CA ASP A 567 21.49 -8.22 9.91
C ASP A 567 21.11 -6.82 9.44
N ALA A 568 20.45 -6.69 8.28
CA ALA A 568 20.04 -5.41 7.73
C ALA A 568 19.12 -4.60 8.67
N ILE A 569 18.12 -5.23 9.33
CA ILE A 569 17.27 -4.50 10.29
C ILE A 569 18.06 -4.02 11.51
N GLN A 570 19.04 -4.80 11.98
CA GLN A 570 19.88 -4.39 13.09
C GLN A 570 20.84 -3.27 12.72
N PHE A 571 21.37 -3.26 11.50
CA PHE A 571 22.13 -2.13 10.98
C PHE A 571 21.25 -0.89 10.85
N GLU A 572 20.10 -0.98 10.16
CA GLU A 572 19.33 0.22 9.79
C GLU A 572 18.46 0.78 10.92
N VAL A 573 17.94 -0.08 11.79
CA VAL A 573 17.06 0.29 12.91
C VAL A 573 17.79 0.07 14.23
N GLY A 574 18.34 -1.12 14.43
CA GLY A 574 18.94 -1.56 15.69
C GLY A 574 20.11 -0.68 16.16
N LEU A 575 20.93 -0.13 15.26
CA LEU A 575 22.03 0.78 15.63
C LEU A 575 21.57 1.97 16.47
N TYR A 576 20.33 2.42 16.27
CA TYR A 576 19.77 3.59 16.95
C TYR A 576 18.75 3.19 18.00
N ALA A 577 17.95 2.16 17.75
CA ALA A 577 16.91 1.71 18.68
C ALA A 577 17.48 0.87 19.84
N HIS A 578 18.40 -0.06 19.57
CA HIS A 578 18.89 -0.99 20.58
C HIS A 578 19.57 -0.28 21.77
N PRO A 579 20.43 0.74 21.59
CA PRO A 579 21.03 1.42 22.74
C PRO A 579 20.02 2.04 23.70
N ILE A 580 18.85 2.44 23.21
CA ILE A 580 17.83 3.21 23.93
C ILE A 580 16.76 2.28 24.52
N PHE A 581 16.26 1.33 23.73
CA PHE A 581 15.04 0.58 24.03
C PHE A 581 15.26 -0.88 24.45
N SER A 582 16.47 -1.45 24.26
CA SER A 582 16.77 -2.80 24.74
C SER A 582 17.10 -2.81 26.24
N ASP A 583 16.91 -3.96 26.88
CA ASP A 583 17.28 -4.16 28.29
C ASP A 583 18.82 -4.19 28.48
N GLU A 584 19.56 -4.60 27.44
CA GLU A 584 21.02 -4.68 27.46
C GLU A 584 21.70 -3.34 27.19
N GLY A 585 21.07 -2.48 26.38
CA GLY A 585 21.66 -1.23 25.87
C GLY A 585 22.86 -1.46 24.94
N GLY A 586 23.55 -0.36 24.59
CA GLY A 586 24.64 -0.37 23.62
C GLY A 586 24.24 -0.82 22.20
N PHE A 587 25.21 -0.95 21.30
CA PHE A 587 24.93 -1.40 19.93
C PHE A 587 24.60 -2.90 19.86
N PRO A 588 23.77 -3.32 18.88
CA PRO A 588 23.40 -4.73 18.71
C PRO A 588 24.62 -5.64 18.50
N ASP A 589 24.58 -6.84 19.10
CA ASP A 589 25.66 -7.83 18.98
C ASP A 589 25.93 -8.28 17.54
N ARG A 590 24.89 -8.37 16.70
CA ARG A 590 25.04 -8.68 15.27
C ARG A 590 25.93 -7.66 14.57
N VAL A 591 25.62 -6.37 14.74
CA VAL A 591 26.37 -5.28 14.11
C VAL A 591 27.81 -5.23 14.65
N LYS A 592 28.00 -5.30 15.97
CA LYS A 592 29.34 -5.33 16.58
C LYS A 592 30.20 -6.47 16.04
N ARG A 593 29.66 -7.68 15.93
CA ARG A 593 30.41 -8.84 15.41
C ARG A 593 30.77 -8.70 13.95
N LEU A 594 29.84 -8.25 13.11
CA LEU A 594 30.05 -8.11 11.66
C LEU A 594 31.09 -7.02 11.37
N VAL A 595 30.92 -5.82 11.93
CA VAL A 595 31.86 -4.71 11.70
C VAL A 595 33.25 -5.05 12.26
N ASN A 596 33.34 -5.67 13.44
CA ASN A 596 34.64 -6.08 14.00
C ASN A 596 35.33 -7.16 13.16
N LYS A 597 34.56 -8.14 12.65
CA LYS A 597 35.09 -9.17 11.74
C LYS A 597 35.66 -8.50 10.48
N ARG A 598 34.90 -7.62 9.84
CA ARG A 598 35.33 -6.89 8.64
C ARG A 598 36.52 -6.00 8.89
N SER A 599 36.51 -5.24 9.99
CA SER A 599 37.62 -4.40 10.41
C SER A 599 38.92 -5.20 10.52
N LYS A 600 38.89 -6.40 11.12
CA LYS A 600 40.05 -7.29 11.22
C LYS A 600 40.52 -7.81 9.87
N GLU A 601 39.58 -8.25 9.02
CA GLU A 601 39.88 -8.72 7.66
C GLU A 601 40.53 -7.60 6.81
N GLN A 602 40.15 -6.35 7.04
CA GLN A 602 40.66 -5.14 6.38
C GLN A 602 41.92 -4.57 7.02
N GLY A 603 42.46 -5.20 8.08
CA GLY A 603 43.70 -4.78 8.74
C GLY A 603 43.57 -3.62 9.72
N TYR A 604 42.36 -3.23 10.13
CA TYR A 604 42.19 -2.23 11.17
C TYR A 604 42.63 -2.79 12.54
N PRO A 605 43.37 -2.01 13.34
CA PRO A 605 43.85 -2.46 14.65
C PRO A 605 42.72 -2.57 15.69
N LYS A 606 41.56 -1.96 15.42
CA LYS A 606 40.35 -1.95 16.25
C LYS A 606 39.12 -1.97 15.36
N SER A 607 37.96 -2.31 15.91
CA SER A 607 36.67 -2.19 15.23
C SER A 607 36.43 -0.75 14.76
N ARG A 608 35.92 -0.58 13.53
CA ARG A 608 35.47 0.72 12.99
C ARG A 608 34.19 1.24 13.66
N LEU A 609 33.37 0.34 14.21
CA LEU A 609 32.22 0.71 15.06
C LEU A 609 32.73 1.09 16.46
N PRO A 610 32.55 2.35 16.91
CA PRO A 610 32.96 2.78 18.24
C PRO A 610 32.22 2.01 19.33
N GLU A 611 32.94 1.61 20.38
CA GLU A 611 32.33 0.91 21.52
C GLU A 611 31.71 1.92 22.50
N PHE A 612 30.57 1.54 23.09
CA PHE A 612 30.07 2.20 24.28
C PHE A 612 30.82 1.69 25.52
N THR A 613 31.19 2.59 26.41
CA THR A 613 31.62 2.23 27.77
C THR A 613 30.40 1.76 28.57
N LYS A 614 30.63 1.08 29.71
CA LYS A 614 29.54 0.68 30.59
C LYS A 614 28.70 1.87 31.08
N ASP A 615 29.37 2.96 31.42
CA ASP A 615 28.69 4.17 31.90
C ASP A 615 27.85 4.81 30.78
N GLU A 616 28.33 4.81 29.54
CA GLU A 616 27.54 5.31 28.42
C GLU A 616 26.34 4.39 28.09
N ILE A 617 26.49 3.05 28.22
CA ILE A 617 25.37 2.11 28.05
C ILE A 617 24.27 2.42 29.06
N GLU A 618 24.61 2.52 30.35
CA GLU A 618 23.63 2.81 31.40
C GLU A 618 23.06 4.23 31.27
N PHE A 619 23.83 5.19 30.75
CA PHE A 619 23.36 6.55 30.53
C PHE A 619 22.30 6.64 29.42
N VAL A 620 22.43 5.85 28.35
CA VAL A 620 21.54 5.88 27.18
C VAL A 620 20.32 4.99 27.35
N LYS A 621 20.48 3.83 27.99
CA LYS A 621 19.41 2.86 28.15
C LYS A 621 18.18 3.47 28.85
N GLY A 622 17.01 3.28 28.27
CA GLY A 622 15.73 3.75 28.83
C GLY A 622 15.45 5.24 28.64
N THR A 623 16.22 5.97 27.82
CA THR A 623 16.08 7.42 27.64
C THR A 623 15.00 7.84 26.63
N SER A 624 13.85 7.15 26.60
CA SER A 624 12.74 7.52 25.72
C SER A 624 11.39 7.12 26.29
N ASP A 625 10.42 8.04 26.27
CA ASP A 625 9.08 7.81 26.81
C ASP A 625 8.14 7.12 25.79
N PHE A 626 8.50 7.20 24.50
CA PHE A 626 7.80 6.56 23.38
C PHE A 626 8.80 6.25 22.26
N TYR A 627 8.43 5.35 21.35
CA TYR A 627 9.16 5.06 20.13
C TYR A 627 8.55 5.86 18.97
N GLY A 628 9.25 6.86 18.46
CA GLY A 628 8.87 7.55 17.23
C GLY A 628 9.21 6.69 16.02
N PHE A 629 8.23 6.47 15.15
CA PHE A 629 8.28 5.48 14.09
C PHE A 629 7.99 6.11 12.73
N ASN A 630 9.01 6.22 11.89
CA ASN A 630 8.83 6.58 10.48
C ASN A 630 8.87 5.31 9.64
N HIS A 631 7.93 5.14 8.72
CA HIS A 631 7.91 3.97 7.85
C HIS A 631 7.25 4.28 6.52
N TYR A 632 7.90 3.82 5.46
CA TYR A 632 7.42 4.02 4.10
C TYR A 632 7.41 2.73 3.29
N SER A 633 8.35 1.80 3.53
CA SER A 633 8.53 0.63 2.67
C SER A 633 9.23 -0.56 3.36
N THR A 634 9.44 -1.63 2.59
CA THR A 634 10.20 -2.82 2.96
C THR A 634 11.29 -3.09 1.92
N LYS A 635 12.49 -3.44 2.36
CA LYS A 635 13.57 -3.91 1.48
C LYS A 635 13.85 -5.38 1.75
N PHE A 636 14.17 -6.10 0.70
CA PHE A 636 14.52 -7.51 0.72
C PHE A 636 16.02 -7.70 0.53
N TYR A 637 16.62 -8.58 1.34
CA TYR A 637 18.05 -8.84 1.34
C TYR A 637 18.34 -10.28 0.96
N THR A 638 19.33 -10.48 0.08
CA THR A 638 19.85 -11.81 -0.26
C THR A 638 21.36 -11.85 -0.22
N ARG A 639 21.91 -12.99 0.22
CA ARG A 639 23.35 -13.26 0.10
C ARG A 639 23.69 -13.98 -1.21
N VAL A 640 22.70 -14.45 -1.94
CA VAL A 640 22.91 -15.07 -3.24
C VAL A 640 23.42 -14.02 -4.21
N GLY A 641 24.55 -14.30 -4.86
CA GLY A 641 25.19 -13.38 -5.80
C GLY A 641 25.94 -12.21 -5.17
N PHE A 642 25.98 -12.10 -3.83
CA PHE A 642 26.84 -11.11 -3.18
C PHE A 642 28.31 -11.55 -3.29
N GLU A 643 29.15 -10.67 -3.82
CA GLU A 643 30.58 -10.87 -3.96
C GLU A 643 31.37 -9.70 -3.31
N ARG A 644 32.57 -9.99 -2.82
CA ARG A 644 33.45 -8.94 -2.28
C ARG A 644 33.80 -7.94 -3.37
N GLY A 645 33.81 -6.65 -3.03
CA GLY A 645 34.09 -5.56 -3.97
C GLY A 645 32.88 -5.04 -4.74
N MET A 646 31.67 -5.57 -4.52
CA MET A 646 30.43 -5.00 -5.07
C MET A 646 30.10 -3.62 -4.46
N ASN A 647 30.50 -3.40 -3.21
CA ASN A 647 30.37 -2.13 -2.50
C ASN A 647 31.77 -1.56 -2.20
N PRO A 648 31.91 -0.25 -1.94
CA PRO A 648 33.16 0.31 -1.43
C PRO A 648 33.64 -0.44 -0.18
N GLU A 649 34.94 -0.68 -0.07
CA GLU A 649 35.51 -1.40 1.08
C GLU A 649 36.47 -0.46 1.85
N PRO A 650 36.25 -0.23 3.16
CA PRO A 650 35.09 -0.67 3.96
C PRO A 650 33.82 0.12 3.65
N SER A 651 32.61 -0.42 3.87
CA SER A 651 31.39 0.40 3.88
C SER A 651 30.28 -0.25 4.68
N TYR A 652 29.25 0.53 4.99
CA TYR A 652 28.03 0.06 5.65
C TYR A 652 27.40 -1.16 4.95
N ASP A 653 27.24 -1.10 3.61
CA ASP A 653 26.62 -2.18 2.84
C ASP A 653 27.55 -3.40 2.68
N ASP A 654 28.87 -3.19 2.61
CA ASP A 654 29.86 -4.29 2.66
C ASP A 654 29.87 -5.02 4.02
N ASP A 655 29.66 -4.27 5.11
CA ASP A 655 29.56 -4.79 6.46
C ASP A 655 28.30 -5.66 6.65
N ILE A 656 27.16 -5.29 6.04
CA ILE A 656 25.95 -6.14 5.96
C ILE A 656 26.24 -7.39 5.11
N GLY A 657 26.94 -7.22 3.98
CA GLY A 657 27.36 -8.34 3.12
C GLY A 657 26.21 -9.04 2.39
N ALA A 658 25.25 -8.27 1.90
CA ALA A 658 24.09 -8.76 1.16
C ALA A 658 23.62 -7.75 0.11
N ILE A 659 22.89 -8.22 -0.90
CA ILE A 659 22.28 -7.39 -1.94
C ILE A 659 20.87 -7.02 -1.49
N ALA A 660 20.55 -5.72 -1.54
CA ALA A 660 19.22 -5.20 -1.25
C ALA A 660 18.40 -5.01 -2.54
N SER A 661 17.11 -5.30 -2.50
CA SER A 661 16.16 -4.98 -3.58
C SER A 661 14.77 -4.69 -3.03
N TYR A 662 13.90 -4.16 -3.88
CA TYR A 662 12.48 -4.01 -3.60
C TYR A 662 11.62 -5.12 -4.23
N LEU A 663 12.26 -6.12 -4.84
CA LEU A 663 11.62 -7.09 -5.75
C LEU A 663 10.75 -6.38 -6.80
N ASP A 664 9.76 -7.09 -7.36
CA ASP A 664 8.87 -6.57 -8.41
C ASP A 664 7.61 -5.88 -7.83
N TYR A 665 7.69 -5.29 -6.63
CA TYR A 665 6.59 -4.56 -6.02
C TYR A 665 6.38 -3.18 -6.66
N GLU A 666 5.16 -2.65 -6.55
CA GLU A 666 4.74 -1.35 -7.07
C GLU A 666 5.59 -0.20 -6.50
N GLN A 667 6.27 0.55 -7.36
CA GLN A 667 7.12 1.68 -6.98
C GLN A 667 6.34 3.00 -7.05
N GLY A 668 6.52 3.86 -6.05
CA GLY A 668 6.08 5.25 -6.10
C GLY A 668 6.98 6.15 -6.95
N ALA A 669 6.74 7.47 -6.91
CA ALA A 669 7.54 8.43 -7.67
C ALA A 669 9.02 8.46 -7.26
N ILE A 670 9.36 7.95 -6.07
CA ILE A 670 10.73 7.66 -5.68
C ILE A 670 10.88 6.15 -5.48
N PRO A 671 11.90 5.49 -6.07
CA PRO A 671 12.08 4.04 -5.99
C PRO A 671 12.15 3.47 -4.56
N HIS A 672 12.51 4.28 -3.56
CA HIS A 672 12.58 3.81 -2.17
C HIS A 672 11.22 3.79 -1.45
N VAL A 673 10.17 4.38 -2.04
CA VAL A 673 8.77 4.33 -1.57
C VAL A 673 8.02 3.28 -2.38
N THR A 674 8.39 2.01 -2.16
CA THR A 674 7.70 0.87 -2.76
C THR A 674 6.51 0.46 -1.90
N VAL A 675 5.35 0.25 -2.50
CA VAL A 675 4.06 0.00 -1.81
C VAL A 675 4.02 -1.43 -1.28
N ILE A 676 4.41 -1.61 -0.02
CA ILE A 676 4.44 -2.93 0.67
C ILE A 676 3.75 -2.78 2.03
N PRO A 677 2.40 -2.71 2.07
CA PRO A 677 1.66 -2.38 3.29
C PRO A 677 1.89 -3.36 4.44
N GLN A 678 2.07 -4.65 4.16
CA GLN A 678 2.36 -5.64 5.20
C GLN A 678 3.67 -5.35 5.95
N GLY A 679 4.58 -4.59 5.33
CA GLY A 679 5.82 -4.13 5.93
C GLY A 679 5.63 -3.34 7.22
N ILE A 680 4.63 -2.43 7.27
CA ILE A 680 4.43 -1.60 8.46
C ILE A 680 3.97 -2.45 9.65
N ARG A 681 3.08 -3.42 9.41
CA ARG A 681 2.62 -4.36 10.44
C ARG A 681 3.77 -5.21 10.98
N LYS A 682 4.61 -5.76 10.08
CA LYS A 682 5.80 -6.54 10.46
C LYS A 682 6.79 -5.69 11.27
N ALA A 683 7.03 -4.45 10.85
CA ALA A 683 7.93 -3.53 11.55
C ALA A 683 7.41 -3.14 12.94
N LEU A 684 6.12 -2.81 13.09
CA LEU A 684 5.49 -2.53 14.39
C LEU A 684 5.61 -3.74 15.33
N LYS A 685 5.30 -4.93 14.81
CA LYS A 685 5.43 -6.18 15.56
C LYS A 685 6.88 -6.47 15.97
N TRP A 686 7.84 -6.21 15.08
CA TRP A 686 9.26 -6.37 15.39
C TRP A 686 9.72 -5.41 16.50
N VAL A 687 9.29 -4.14 16.48
CA VAL A 687 9.56 -3.17 17.57
C VAL A 687 8.93 -3.67 18.87
N LYS A 688 7.68 -4.14 18.82
CA LYS A 688 6.99 -4.72 19.98
C LYS A 688 7.78 -5.87 20.60
N GLU A 689 8.18 -6.84 19.78
CA GLU A 689 8.85 -8.06 20.24
C GLU A 689 10.29 -7.79 20.69
N SER A 690 10.99 -6.84 20.06
CA SER A 690 12.38 -6.53 20.37
C SER A 690 12.54 -5.63 21.59
N TYR A 691 11.54 -4.80 21.89
CA TYR A 691 11.67 -3.70 22.86
C TYR A 691 10.52 -3.65 23.89
N ASN A 692 9.88 -4.79 24.14
CA ASN A 692 8.85 -4.94 25.17
C ASN A 692 7.62 -4.02 24.98
N ASN A 693 7.11 -3.95 23.75
CA ASN A 693 5.88 -3.22 23.38
C ASN A 693 5.83 -1.75 23.86
N PRO A 694 6.84 -0.92 23.51
CA PRO A 694 6.85 0.47 23.94
C PRO A 694 5.66 1.21 23.32
N PRO A 695 5.20 2.34 23.89
CA PRO A 695 4.25 3.21 23.21
C PRO A 695 4.86 3.72 21.91
N ILE A 696 4.17 3.57 20.79
CA ILE A 696 4.65 3.91 19.45
C ILE A 696 3.85 5.10 18.92
N MET A 697 4.56 6.12 18.46
CA MET A 697 3.99 7.21 17.66
C MET A 697 4.46 7.05 16.23
N ILE A 698 3.55 6.77 15.29
CA ILE A 698 3.92 6.79 13.86
C ILE A 698 4.07 8.26 13.47
N THR A 699 5.32 8.71 13.34
CA THR A 699 5.68 10.12 13.16
C THR A 699 5.76 10.53 11.70
N GLU A 700 5.88 9.57 10.78
CA GLU A 700 5.73 9.74 9.34
C GLU A 700 5.29 8.44 8.64
N ASN A 701 4.35 8.60 7.71
CA ASN A 701 4.00 7.64 6.66
C ASN A 701 3.39 8.43 5.50
N GLY A 702 3.77 8.14 4.25
CA GLY A 702 3.36 8.97 3.12
C GLY A 702 3.70 8.39 1.75
N TYR A 703 3.19 9.03 0.69
CA TYR A 703 3.38 8.60 -0.69
C TYR A 703 3.71 9.77 -1.61
N GLY A 704 4.88 9.69 -2.25
CA GLY A 704 5.38 10.70 -3.19
C GLY A 704 4.78 10.53 -4.58
N THR A 705 4.31 11.62 -5.18
CA THR A 705 3.85 11.71 -6.58
C THR A 705 4.68 12.75 -7.35
N LEU A 706 4.47 12.86 -8.66
CA LEU A 706 5.07 13.91 -9.49
C LEU A 706 4.22 15.20 -9.56
N GLY A 707 3.13 15.26 -8.78
CA GLY A 707 2.14 16.35 -8.81
C GLY A 707 0.71 15.84 -8.96
N GLY A 708 -0.20 16.74 -9.36
CA GLY A 708 -1.62 16.45 -9.60
C GLY A 708 -2.50 16.66 -8.36
N ILE A 709 -3.71 17.21 -8.57
CA ILE A 709 -4.73 17.38 -7.52
C ILE A 709 -5.47 16.06 -7.26
N ASP A 710 -5.66 15.26 -8.31
CA ASP A 710 -6.27 13.93 -8.26
C ASP A 710 -5.19 12.87 -7.98
N ASP A 711 -4.98 12.58 -6.71
CA ASP A 711 -3.90 11.72 -6.20
C ASP A 711 -4.44 10.43 -5.56
N TYR A 712 -5.27 9.69 -6.31
CA TYR A 712 -5.90 8.46 -5.84
C TYR A 712 -4.90 7.37 -5.44
N ASP A 713 -3.70 7.35 -6.00
CA ASP A 713 -2.62 6.43 -5.59
C ASP A 713 -2.17 6.71 -4.15
N ARG A 714 -2.09 7.98 -3.76
CA ARG A 714 -1.80 8.39 -2.37
C ARG A 714 -2.92 7.97 -1.42
N ILE A 715 -4.18 8.10 -1.84
CA ILE A 715 -5.33 7.59 -1.06
C ILE A 715 -5.25 6.07 -0.91
N SER A 716 -4.95 5.36 -1.99
CA SER A 716 -4.79 3.90 -2.00
C SER A 716 -3.67 3.46 -1.05
N TYR A 717 -2.53 4.14 -1.08
CA TYR A 717 -1.42 3.93 -0.16
C TYR A 717 -1.87 4.08 1.30
N PHE A 718 -2.46 5.23 1.66
CA PHE A 718 -2.90 5.48 3.03
C PHE A 718 -3.92 4.45 3.52
N LYS A 719 -4.91 4.10 2.68
CA LYS A 719 -5.90 3.07 3.02
C LYS A 719 -5.25 1.73 3.33
N LYS A 720 -4.33 1.28 2.47
CA LYS A 720 -3.64 0.00 2.64
C LYS A 720 -2.78 -0.02 3.92
N TYR A 721 -1.99 1.05 4.16
CA TYR A 721 -1.11 1.12 5.32
C TYR A 721 -1.89 1.29 6.64
N LEU A 722 -2.92 2.14 6.68
CA LEU A 722 -3.77 2.27 7.87
C LEU A 722 -4.50 0.96 8.19
N ASN A 723 -4.93 0.19 7.18
CA ASN A 723 -5.53 -1.12 7.42
C ASN A 723 -4.53 -2.08 8.10
N CYS A 724 -3.27 -2.10 7.66
CA CYS A 724 -2.21 -2.88 8.30
C CYS A 724 -1.83 -2.37 9.70
N ILE A 725 -1.89 -1.06 9.94
CA ILE A 725 -1.69 -0.48 11.28
C ILE A 725 -2.81 -0.90 12.23
N LEU A 726 -4.07 -0.85 11.77
CA LEU A 726 -5.21 -1.30 12.57
C LEU A 726 -5.08 -2.79 12.92
N ASP A 727 -4.63 -3.64 11.99
CA ASP A 727 -4.31 -5.03 12.30
C ASP A 727 -3.20 -5.16 13.35
N ALA A 728 -2.16 -4.33 13.27
CA ALA A 728 -1.09 -4.32 14.26
C ALA A 728 -1.60 -3.97 15.66
N ILE A 729 -2.58 -3.06 15.76
CA ILE A 729 -3.21 -2.65 17.02
C ILE A 729 -4.19 -3.73 17.52
N GLU A 730 -5.12 -4.15 16.68
CA GLU A 730 -6.27 -4.98 17.06
C GLU A 730 -5.90 -6.46 17.23
N ILE A 731 -5.04 -6.97 16.35
CA ILE A 731 -4.69 -8.40 16.29
C ILE A 731 -3.34 -8.64 16.96
N ASP A 732 -2.33 -7.83 16.61
CA ASP A 732 -0.98 -8.03 17.15
C ASP A 732 -0.76 -7.28 18.47
N HIS A 733 -1.72 -6.48 18.94
CA HIS A 733 -1.64 -5.73 20.20
C HIS A 733 -0.38 -4.85 20.32
N CYS A 734 0.01 -4.19 19.23
CA CYS A 734 1.05 -3.16 19.22
C CYS A 734 0.50 -1.87 19.84
N ASN A 735 1.25 -1.24 20.74
CA ASN A 735 0.82 -0.05 21.47
C ASN A 735 0.99 1.23 20.63
N VAL A 736 0.21 1.38 19.55
CA VAL A 736 0.27 2.57 18.68
C VAL A 736 -0.64 3.68 19.20
N LEU A 737 -0.05 4.82 19.55
CA LEU A 737 -0.73 5.98 20.14
C LEU A 737 -1.21 7.00 19.10
N SER A 738 -0.47 7.13 17.99
CA SER A 738 -0.76 8.17 17.00
C SER A 738 -0.28 7.79 15.61
N TYR A 739 -0.89 8.41 14.61
CA TYR A 739 -0.49 8.34 13.21
C TYR A 739 -0.35 9.73 12.60
N THR A 740 0.76 9.94 11.89
CA THR A 740 1.12 11.23 11.29
C THR A 740 1.36 11.07 9.80
N ALA A 741 0.54 11.71 8.97
CA ALA A 741 0.75 11.70 7.52
C ALA A 741 1.91 12.63 7.13
N TRP A 742 2.83 12.10 6.33
CA TRP A 742 3.83 12.88 5.61
C TRP A 742 3.32 13.19 4.20
N SER A 743 3.00 14.43 3.86
CA SER A 743 3.16 15.67 4.66
C SER A 743 1.95 16.59 4.55
N LEU A 744 1.91 17.64 5.38
CA LEU A 744 0.85 18.66 5.28
C LEU A 744 0.76 19.22 3.86
N MET A 745 1.88 19.66 3.29
CA MET A 745 1.92 20.27 1.97
C MET A 745 3.19 19.85 1.24
N ASP A 746 3.19 20.01 -0.09
CA ASP A 746 4.40 19.86 -0.88
C ASP A 746 5.50 20.73 -0.31
N ASN A 747 6.72 20.22 -0.31
CA ASN A 747 7.83 20.87 0.34
C ASN A 747 9.13 20.58 -0.43
N PHE A 748 10.25 21.11 0.05
CA PHE A 748 11.56 20.80 -0.52
C PHE A 748 12.00 19.39 -0.08
N GLU A 749 11.90 18.41 -0.96
CA GLU A 749 12.16 16.99 -0.71
C GLU A 749 13.65 16.67 -0.91
N TRP A 750 14.50 17.33 -0.12
CA TRP A 750 15.92 17.00 0.05
C TRP A 750 16.70 16.91 -1.27
N ASP A 751 17.32 15.76 -1.57
CA ASP A 751 18.09 15.54 -2.80
C ASP A 751 17.24 15.56 -4.09
N SER A 752 15.91 15.46 -3.95
CA SER A 752 14.96 15.56 -5.05
C SER A 752 14.47 16.99 -5.32
N GLY A 753 14.78 17.94 -4.43
CA GLY A 753 14.34 19.33 -4.55
C GLY A 753 12.83 19.47 -4.53
N LEU A 754 12.29 20.25 -5.46
CA LEU A 754 10.85 20.45 -5.62
C LEU A 754 10.21 19.43 -6.58
N SER A 755 10.94 18.46 -7.13
CA SER A 755 10.38 17.55 -8.14
C SER A 755 9.40 16.51 -7.60
N ILE A 756 9.49 16.13 -6.33
CA ILE A 756 8.64 15.10 -5.70
C ILE A 756 7.64 15.74 -4.74
N LYS A 757 6.38 15.31 -4.81
CA LYS A 757 5.26 15.88 -4.06
C LYS A 757 4.76 14.86 -3.05
N PHE A 758 4.91 15.11 -1.76
CA PHE A 758 4.33 14.28 -0.68
C PHE A 758 3.07 14.90 -0.05
N GLY A 759 2.78 16.17 -0.35
CA GLY A 759 1.78 16.92 0.38
C GLY A 759 0.35 16.44 0.17
N LEU A 760 -0.46 16.49 1.22
CA LEU A 760 -1.92 16.52 1.09
C LEU A 760 -2.39 17.79 0.36
N PHE A 761 -1.61 18.87 0.45
CA PHE A 761 -1.83 20.12 -0.25
C PHE A 761 -0.72 20.37 -1.28
N GLN A 762 -1.11 20.66 -2.51
CA GLN A 762 -0.18 21.12 -3.55
C GLN A 762 0.28 22.54 -3.22
N VAL A 763 1.56 22.85 -3.42
CA VAL A 763 2.10 24.21 -3.32
C VAL A 763 2.42 24.74 -4.72
N ASP A 764 1.97 25.95 -5.02
CA ASP A 764 2.38 26.70 -6.20
C ASP A 764 3.69 27.45 -5.92
N TYR A 765 4.80 26.96 -6.49
CA TYR A 765 6.13 27.55 -6.30
C TYR A 765 6.42 28.72 -7.24
N GLU A 766 5.51 29.04 -8.17
CA GLU A 766 5.59 30.27 -8.98
C GLU A 766 4.79 31.40 -8.35
N ASP A 767 3.81 31.08 -7.50
CA ASP A 767 3.10 32.08 -6.70
C ASP A 767 3.97 32.64 -5.57
N ASN A 768 4.04 33.97 -5.49
CA ASN A 768 4.80 34.69 -4.48
C ASN A 768 4.31 34.43 -3.04
N ARG A 769 3.03 34.08 -2.89
CA ARG A 769 2.42 33.73 -1.60
C ARG A 769 2.38 32.23 -1.35
N ARG A 770 2.94 31.42 -2.26
CA ARG A 770 2.96 29.95 -2.19
C ARG A 770 1.56 29.37 -2.00
N LYS A 771 0.60 29.78 -2.84
CA LYS A 771 -0.78 29.28 -2.79
C LYS A 771 -0.79 27.76 -2.59
N ARG A 772 -1.59 27.30 -1.63
CA ARG A 772 -1.77 25.86 -1.38
C ARG A 772 -3.09 25.37 -1.94
N THR A 773 -3.20 24.15 -2.45
CA THR A 773 -4.47 23.63 -2.99
C THR A 773 -4.70 22.22 -2.47
N ALA A 774 -5.86 21.97 -1.87
CA ALA A 774 -6.20 20.67 -1.33
C ALA A 774 -6.26 19.62 -2.44
N ARG A 775 -5.52 18.52 -2.28
CA ARG A 775 -5.66 17.35 -3.15
C ARG A 775 -6.84 16.48 -2.74
N SER A 776 -7.18 15.51 -3.58
CA SER A 776 -8.18 14.49 -3.24
C SER A 776 -7.82 13.77 -1.92
N SER A 777 -6.53 13.54 -1.66
CA SER A 777 -6.05 12.96 -0.40
C SER A 777 -6.28 13.84 0.82
N ALA A 778 -6.23 15.18 0.72
CA ALA A 778 -6.59 16.07 1.83
C ALA A 778 -8.07 15.94 2.20
N MET A 779 -8.95 15.86 1.20
CA MET A 779 -10.39 15.69 1.42
C MET A 779 -10.71 14.33 2.01
N TRP A 780 -10.05 13.28 1.51
CA TRP A 780 -10.17 11.93 2.05
C TRP A 780 -9.65 11.85 3.50
N TYR A 781 -8.49 12.46 3.79
CA TYR A 781 -7.91 12.45 5.13
C TYR A 781 -8.76 13.27 6.12
N ARG A 782 -9.35 14.38 5.67
CA ARG A 782 -10.37 15.13 6.43
C ARG A 782 -11.58 14.25 6.76
N ASN A 783 -12.06 13.45 5.80
CA ASN A 783 -13.16 12.53 6.05
C ASN A 783 -12.77 11.52 7.14
N LEU A 784 -11.62 10.86 7.01
CA LEU A 784 -11.06 9.94 8.01
C LEU A 784 -10.97 10.57 9.41
N LEU A 785 -10.44 11.80 9.50
CA LEU A 785 -10.33 12.56 10.74
C LEU A 785 -11.69 12.84 11.37
N SER A 786 -12.66 13.25 10.56
CA SER A 786 -14.00 13.63 11.01
C SER A 786 -14.86 12.45 11.44
N THR A 787 -14.78 11.33 10.72
CA THR A 787 -15.59 10.14 11.00
C THR A 787 -14.91 9.20 11.99
N LYS A 788 -13.58 9.31 12.14
CA LYS A 788 -12.73 8.33 12.82
C LYS A 788 -13.02 6.90 12.32
N THR A 789 -13.27 6.78 11.02
CA THR A 789 -13.51 5.49 10.36
C THR A 789 -12.73 5.36 9.06
N LEU A 790 -12.07 4.23 8.89
CA LEU A 790 -11.41 3.83 7.66
C LEU A 790 -12.42 3.10 6.77
N ASN A 791 -12.97 3.82 5.79
CA ASN A 791 -13.79 3.24 4.73
C ASN A 791 -12.93 3.04 3.47
N LEU A 792 -12.66 1.77 3.12
CA LEU A 792 -11.83 1.42 1.98
C LEU A 792 -12.46 1.81 0.63
N ASP A 793 -13.78 1.91 0.56
CA ASP A 793 -14.53 2.27 -0.65
C ASP A 793 -14.80 3.78 -0.76
N HIS A 794 -14.50 4.57 0.27
CA HIS A 794 -14.76 6.00 0.24
C HIS A 794 -13.88 6.69 -0.82
N VAL A 795 -14.52 7.31 -1.80
CA VAL A 795 -13.90 8.23 -2.74
C VAL A 795 -14.31 9.65 -2.32
N PRO A 796 -13.35 10.57 -2.10
CA PRO A 796 -13.67 11.94 -1.71
C PRO A 796 -14.39 12.66 -2.85
N VAL A 797 -15.30 13.57 -2.50
CA VAL A 797 -15.88 14.51 -3.48
C VAL A 797 -14.86 15.62 -3.71
N LEU A 798 -14.51 15.86 -4.97
CA LEU A 798 -13.55 16.89 -5.34
C LEU A 798 -14.17 18.29 -5.18
N GLU A 799 -13.48 19.14 -4.44
CA GLU A 799 -13.83 20.55 -4.22
C GLU A 799 -12.62 21.43 -4.56
N ASP A 800 -12.82 22.57 -5.22
CA ASP A 800 -11.73 23.52 -5.42
C ASP A 800 -11.50 24.33 -4.14
N ILE A 801 -10.61 23.82 -3.28
CA ILE A 801 -10.30 24.42 -2.00
C ILE A 801 -8.86 24.92 -2.00
N CYS A 802 -8.76 26.24 -1.98
CA CYS A 802 -7.50 26.93 -2.12
C CYS A 802 -7.11 27.71 -0.87
N PHE A 803 -5.85 27.47 -0.55
CA PHE A 803 -4.82 27.93 0.37
C PHE A 803 -4.29 29.36 0.14
#